data_AF-A0A958QJW7-F1
#
_entry.id   AF-A0A958QJW7-F1
#
_cell.length_a   1.000
_cell.length_b   1.000
_cell.length_c   1.000
_cell.angle_alpha   90.00
_cell.angle_beta   90.00
_cell.angle_gamma   90.00
#
_symmetry.space_group_name_H-M   'P 1'
#
loop_
_entity.id
_entity.type
_entity.pdbx_description
1 polymer ?
#
loop_
_entity_poly.entity_id
_entity_poly.type
_entity_poly.pdbx_seq_one_letter_code
_entity_poly.pdbx_strand_id
1 'polypeptide(L)'
;MAVVCIVDRDSKSMNEMVSFIKNSDMDAEVHSFASLEAFVAATHLFDSIAKAQKVVAKIDVLIFDYEACAKIEEDIKKIKRGLEIQGLQNEFPTRLLLTSFEGVKVPVFNLKVDDYVYKPLEKQLFLQKLQIAITAPEKVEAAYLALQPIKEKIEVGKKSTLAYFNDFCLTIKNPGPLHPGAFVRFYSKRFGHNQVQKIIGRSLESTKDGDGYLCRFDYFGLNHDKRTTLRKNYAEHKEDRVPLVVPNDKLSDKPQVVIVDIDTNETQSLKHFLEENVDVNILHFPSYARFLASCFPTEGKKVADTSELIVKPAKFKALTVSFELSEELELIKLSWEVDEEAAAIEIKKLEDEIAAKKKNEKVETPSPPPTPSPAPDPKVASDDDSDDDIVENAVTSEAKKPAPEPKAPPEKNPSSETPVTEIQFLSHNQKDWEAKKDLLIKSVDPGHLESLKDFLSVAWKTGGKHTDKFIFNHSDNAKSLLVLHIEKLKESFLVTVEDKTEEEKDYDYKNLGVGKINLTKIDLLIIDENYVLDPTLWLEGLTNKTQELKIKNMPRIIILGKANEPPVRFLRREFSDYMQKPSDKALLGKKLLTSYQLGLTEMKSLDVQIQNLDHTKLDESIMLATEIDMLSLSEFGIAVRFGSPIRQDMFIQFYLKSFLGMDNHEPIYARCYFSEEDTEVPGKYICYFTFLGVSDEIFKTIRLWMRDYYIKSKDAAE
;
A
#
# COMPACT_ATOMS: atom_id res chain seq x y z
N MET A 1 34.11 27.65 -15.02
CA MET A 1 34.86 26.93 -13.97
C MET A 1 34.25 27.15 -12.60
N ALA A 2 33.92 26.06 -11.92
CA ALA A 2 33.48 26.04 -10.52
C ALA A 2 34.68 25.96 -9.57
N VAL A 3 34.61 26.55 -8.38
CA VAL A 3 35.66 26.45 -7.36
C VAL A 3 35.17 25.54 -6.23
N VAL A 4 35.87 24.42 -6.03
CA VAL A 4 35.59 23.41 -5.03
C VAL A 4 36.68 23.43 -3.95
N CYS A 5 36.31 23.78 -2.73
CA CYS A 5 37.20 23.73 -1.58
C CYS A 5 36.89 22.46 -0.77
N ILE A 6 37.92 21.72 -0.39
CA ILE A 6 37.83 20.49 0.38
C ILE A 6 38.57 20.70 1.70
N VAL A 7 37.91 20.44 2.82
CA VAL A 7 38.53 20.45 4.13
C VAL A 7 38.31 19.11 4.80
N ASP A 8 39.38 18.32 4.88
CA ASP A 8 39.34 16.95 5.38
C ASP A 8 40.64 16.66 6.16
N ARG A 9 40.49 16.14 7.39
CA ARG A 9 41.65 15.75 8.21
C ARG A 9 42.30 14.47 7.71
N ASP A 10 41.52 13.60 7.06
CA ASP A 10 42.04 12.40 6.46
C ASP A 10 42.64 12.70 5.08
N SER A 11 43.97 12.77 5.03
CA SER A 11 44.71 13.03 3.80
C SER A 11 44.42 12.01 2.68
N LYS A 12 44.04 10.77 3.02
CA LYS A 12 43.70 9.74 2.04
C LYS A 12 42.39 10.08 1.33
N SER A 13 41.30 10.27 2.09
CA SER A 13 40.00 10.73 1.59
C SER A 13 40.11 12.05 0.82
N MET A 14 40.88 13.01 1.33
CA MET A 14 41.14 14.29 0.65
C MET A 14 41.77 14.09 -0.73
N ASN A 15 42.85 13.30 -0.82
CA ASN A 15 43.54 13.02 -2.09
C ASN A 15 42.65 12.24 -3.07
N GLU A 16 41.81 11.34 -2.56
CA GLU A 16 40.84 10.60 -3.34
C GLU A 16 39.79 11.53 -3.97
N MET A 17 39.17 12.42 -3.18
CA MET A 17 38.24 13.43 -3.71
C MET A 17 38.89 14.34 -4.75
N VAL A 18 40.11 14.85 -4.48
CA VAL A 18 40.85 15.67 -5.44
C VAL A 18 41.11 14.91 -6.74
N SER A 19 41.50 13.64 -6.64
CA SER A 19 41.73 12.76 -7.78
C SER A 19 40.44 12.51 -8.57
N PHE A 20 39.31 12.28 -7.90
CA PHE A 20 38.03 12.08 -8.57
C PHE A 20 37.62 13.30 -9.40
N ILE A 21 37.74 14.50 -8.82
CA ILE A 21 37.35 15.74 -9.51
C ILE A 21 38.30 16.06 -10.67
N LYS A 22 39.62 15.97 -10.46
CA LYS A 22 40.61 16.25 -11.52
C LYS A 22 40.55 15.28 -12.71
N ASN A 23 40.13 14.04 -12.45
CA ASN A 23 39.97 13.01 -13.48
C ASN A 23 38.53 12.92 -14.01
N SER A 24 37.72 13.95 -13.79
CA SER A 24 36.36 14.06 -14.32
C SER A 24 36.30 15.14 -15.39
N ASP A 25 35.23 15.12 -16.20
CA ASP A 25 34.99 16.17 -17.21
C ASP A 25 34.38 17.45 -16.60
N MET A 26 34.38 17.58 -15.27
CA MET A 26 33.86 18.75 -14.59
C MET A 26 34.85 19.91 -14.72
N ASP A 27 34.38 21.03 -15.26
CA ASP A 27 35.13 22.30 -15.30
C ASP A 27 35.22 22.91 -13.89
N ALA A 28 36.07 22.32 -13.04
CA ALA A 28 36.22 22.66 -11.63
C ALA A 28 37.69 22.82 -11.20
N GLU A 29 37.98 23.93 -10.53
CA GLU A 29 39.22 24.17 -9.79
C GLU A 29 39.07 23.63 -8.36
N VAL A 30 40.07 22.88 -7.88
CA VAL A 30 40.00 22.20 -6.58
C VAL A 30 41.11 22.68 -5.66
N HIS A 31 40.72 23.12 -4.47
CA HIS A 31 41.63 23.47 -3.37
C HIS A 31 41.38 22.55 -2.17
N SER A 32 42.43 22.12 -1.51
CA SER A 32 42.34 21.16 -0.40
C SER A 32 43.09 21.67 0.84
N PHE A 33 42.47 21.54 2.01
CA PHE A 33 42.98 22.03 3.28
C PHE A 33 42.88 20.93 4.34
N ALA A 34 43.96 20.74 5.11
CA ALA A 34 44.00 19.71 6.16
C ALA A 34 43.18 20.09 7.42
N SER A 35 42.76 21.36 7.56
CA SER A 35 41.98 21.83 8.70
C SER A 35 41.13 23.05 8.36
N LEU A 36 40.13 23.33 9.20
CA LEU A 36 39.28 24.51 9.08
C LEU A 36 40.08 25.80 9.28
N GLU A 37 41.04 25.81 10.18
CA GLU A 37 41.91 26.97 10.42
C GLU A 37 42.77 27.27 9.19
N ALA A 38 43.29 26.25 8.52
CA ALA A 38 44.05 26.39 7.28
C ALA A 38 43.17 26.96 6.16
N PHE A 39 41.93 26.48 6.04
CA PHE A 39 40.95 27.04 5.11
C PHE A 39 40.65 28.51 5.41
N VAL A 40 40.31 28.87 6.65
CA VAL A 40 40.00 30.24 7.06
C VAL A 40 41.21 31.18 6.86
N ALA A 41 42.42 30.72 7.15
CA ALA A 41 43.63 31.48 6.86
C ALA A 41 43.80 31.72 5.35
N ALA A 42 43.49 30.73 4.52
CA ALA A 42 43.54 30.84 3.07
C ALA A 42 42.44 31.72 2.47
N THR A 43 41.26 31.85 3.10
CA THR A 43 40.21 32.75 2.60
C THR A 43 40.62 34.22 2.61
N HIS A 44 41.46 34.64 3.56
CA HIS A 44 42.09 35.96 3.51
C HIS A 44 43.06 36.13 2.33
N LEU A 45 43.70 35.04 1.90
CA LEU A 45 44.58 35.03 0.75
C LEU A 45 43.77 35.09 -0.56
N PHE A 46 42.64 34.38 -0.64
CA PHE A 46 41.73 34.43 -1.79
C PHE A 46 41.23 35.86 -2.04
N ASP A 47 40.88 36.61 -0.99
CA ASP A 47 40.50 38.02 -1.10
C ASP A 47 41.65 38.89 -1.65
N SER A 48 42.89 38.61 -1.23
CA SER A 48 44.08 39.33 -1.72
C SER A 48 44.37 39.03 -3.19
N ILE A 49 44.24 37.77 -3.62
CA ILE A 49 44.45 37.33 -5.00
C ILE A 49 43.32 37.87 -5.90
N ALA A 50 42.07 37.78 -5.46
CA ALA A 50 40.90 38.33 -6.15
C ALA A 50 41.07 39.83 -6.42
N LYS A 51 41.47 40.59 -5.39
CA LYS A 51 41.77 42.03 -5.52
C LYS A 51 42.90 42.30 -6.52
N ALA A 52 43.94 41.47 -6.54
CA ALA A 52 45.06 41.62 -7.46
C ALA A 52 44.67 41.28 -8.92
N GLN A 53 43.82 40.28 -9.13
CA GLN A 53 43.41 39.79 -10.46
C GLN A 53 42.13 40.43 -11.00
N LYS A 54 41.43 41.26 -10.20
CA LYS A 54 40.09 41.81 -10.50
C LYS A 54 39.04 40.72 -10.82
N VAL A 55 39.22 39.52 -10.27
CA VAL A 55 38.25 38.43 -10.38
C VAL A 55 37.57 38.30 -9.02
N VAL A 56 36.26 38.09 -9.00
CA VAL A 56 35.55 37.75 -7.75
C VAL A 56 36.04 36.37 -7.31
N ALA A 57 36.78 36.27 -6.20
CA ALA A 57 37.02 34.96 -5.60
C ALA A 57 35.66 34.41 -5.19
N LYS A 58 35.24 33.34 -5.84
CA LYS A 58 34.00 32.64 -5.51
C LYS A 58 34.34 31.25 -5.03
N ILE A 59 33.58 30.75 -4.06
CA ILE A 59 33.60 29.36 -3.67
C ILE A 59 32.22 28.81 -3.98
N ASP A 60 32.12 27.96 -5.00
CA ASP A 60 30.84 27.39 -5.43
C ASP A 60 30.45 26.23 -4.50
N VAL A 61 31.40 25.35 -4.17
CA VAL A 61 31.19 24.22 -3.26
C VAL A 61 32.28 24.15 -2.20
N LEU A 62 31.86 23.92 -0.96
CA LEU A 62 32.73 23.61 0.16
C LEU A 62 32.39 22.22 0.70
N ILE A 63 33.32 21.28 0.55
CA ILE A 63 33.25 19.93 1.09
C ILE A 63 33.97 19.92 2.43
N PHE A 64 33.32 19.44 3.49
CA PHE A 64 33.89 19.37 4.83
C PHE A 64 33.76 17.97 5.43
N ASP A 65 34.81 17.51 6.07
CA ASP A 65 34.79 16.33 6.93
C ASP A 65 34.15 16.67 8.27
N TYR A 66 33.15 15.89 8.68
CA TYR A 66 32.42 16.09 9.92
C TYR A 66 33.35 16.04 11.13
N GLU A 67 34.34 15.13 11.11
CA GLU A 67 35.32 14.97 12.18
C GLU A 67 36.33 16.12 12.25
N ALA A 68 36.41 16.94 11.19
CA ALA A 68 37.23 18.14 11.17
C ALA A 68 36.64 19.27 12.03
N CYS A 69 35.34 19.22 12.35
CA CYS A 69 34.65 20.24 13.12
C CYS A 69 34.51 19.84 14.59
N ALA A 70 34.97 20.70 15.51
CA ALA A 70 34.76 20.48 16.94
C ALA A 70 33.30 20.74 17.34
N LYS A 71 32.67 21.73 16.69
CA LYS A 71 31.27 22.10 16.91
C LYS A 71 30.64 22.50 15.58
N ILE A 72 30.25 21.49 14.81
CA ILE A 72 29.77 21.62 13.42
C ILE A 72 28.77 22.76 13.20
N GLU A 73 27.81 22.98 14.10
CA GLU A 73 26.84 24.08 13.98
C GLU A 73 27.48 25.47 14.13
N GLU A 74 28.37 25.64 15.11
CA GLU A 74 29.11 26.90 15.32
C GLU A 74 30.09 27.13 14.17
N ASP A 75 30.75 26.08 13.72
CA ASP A 75 31.77 26.14 12.68
C ASP A 75 31.13 26.44 11.31
N ILE A 76 30.01 25.81 10.95
CA ILE A 76 29.23 26.16 9.74
C ILE A 76 28.76 27.62 9.80
N LYS A 77 28.28 28.10 10.96
CA LYS A 77 27.88 29.51 11.12
C LYS A 77 29.07 30.45 10.93
N LYS A 78 30.24 30.14 11.48
CA LYS A 78 31.47 30.92 11.31
C LYS A 78 31.93 30.93 9.86
N ILE A 79 31.90 29.78 9.19
CA ILE A 79 32.25 29.65 7.77
C ILE A 79 31.31 30.52 6.93
N LYS A 80 29.99 30.34 7.05
CA LYS A 80 29.01 31.12 6.28
C LYS A 80 29.19 32.62 6.48
N ARG A 81 29.36 33.06 7.73
CA ARG A 81 29.62 34.46 8.07
C ARG A 81 30.97 34.96 7.52
N GLY A 82 32.00 34.13 7.55
CA GLY A 82 33.32 34.45 7.01
C GLY A 82 33.26 34.68 5.50
N LEU A 83 32.61 33.77 4.78
CA LEU A 83 32.37 33.88 3.34
C LEU A 83 31.54 35.12 2.98
N GLU A 84 30.51 35.44 3.79
CA GLU A 84 29.68 36.64 3.62
C GLU A 84 30.49 37.94 3.83
N ILE A 85 31.26 38.03 4.93
CA ILE A 85 32.09 39.21 5.24
C ILE A 85 33.15 39.45 4.16
N GLN A 86 33.71 38.38 3.60
CA GLN A 86 34.74 38.45 2.58
C GLN A 86 34.18 38.68 1.17
N GLY A 87 32.85 38.74 1.01
CA GLY A 87 32.21 38.88 -0.31
C GLY A 87 32.47 37.69 -1.24
N LEU A 88 32.75 36.51 -0.68
CA LEU A 88 33.01 35.27 -1.42
C LEU A 88 31.72 34.52 -1.77
N GLN A 89 30.55 35.10 -1.47
CA GLN A 89 29.24 34.57 -1.86
C GLN A 89 28.84 35.17 -3.21
N ASN A 90 28.35 34.33 -4.11
CA ASN A 90 27.77 34.77 -5.40
C ASN A 90 26.32 35.22 -5.21
N GLU A 91 25.66 35.51 -6.34
CA GLU A 91 24.20 35.50 -6.44
C GLU A 91 23.57 34.21 -5.83
N PHE A 92 24.31 33.09 -5.90
CA PHE A 92 23.97 31.84 -5.22
C PHE A 92 24.87 31.59 -4.00
N PRO A 93 24.32 31.09 -2.88
CA PRO A 93 25.10 30.77 -1.69
C PRO A 93 26.05 29.59 -1.96
N THR A 94 27.26 29.64 -1.37
CA THR A 94 28.20 28.51 -1.37
C THR A 94 27.53 27.27 -0.82
N ARG A 95 27.60 26.18 -1.58
CA ARG A 95 26.99 24.90 -1.25
C ARG A 95 27.88 24.11 -0.30
N LEU A 96 27.30 23.51 0.72
CA LEU A 96 28.01 22.77 1.76
C LEU A 96 27.77 21.27 1.63
N LEU A 97 28.82 20.52 1.33
CA LEU A 97 28.80 19.06 1.29
C LEU A 97 29.51 18.53 2.52
N LEU A 98 28.84 17.67 3.29
CA LEU A 98 29.44 17.05 4.45
C LEU A 98 29.91 15.63 4.09
N THR A 99 31.03 15.20 4.68
CA THR A 99 31.50 13.82 4.61
C THR A 99 31.76 13.27 6.00
N SER A 100 31.62 11.97 6.21
CA SER A 100 32.11 11.29 7.41
C SER A 100 32.22 9.80 7.16
N PHE A 101 32.85 9.06 8.08
CA PHE A 101 32.72 7.60 8.10
C PHE A 101 31.30 7.17 8.47
N GLU A 102 30.92 5.97 8.01
CA GLU A 102 29.64 5.35 8.32
C GLU A 102 29.50 5.08 9.84
N GLY A 103 28.26 5.16 10.36
CA GLY A 103 27.96 4.99 11.79
C GLY A 103 27.97 6.29 12.61
N VAL A 104 28.50 7.38 12.05
CA VAL A 104 28.40 8.71 12.68
C VAL A 104 26.97 9.26 12.49
N LYS A 105 26.27 9.50 13.60
CA LYS A 105 24.94 10.10 13.59
C LYS A 105 25.03 11.61 13.42
N VAL A 106 24.90 12.09 12.19
CA VAL A 106 24.89 13.53 11.88
C VAL A 106 23.46 14.07 11.89
N PRO A 107 23.14 15.13 12.65
CA PRO A 107 21.84 15.78 12.62
C PRO A 107 21.73 16.72 11.40
N VAL A 108 21.83 16.16 10.18
CA VAL A 108 21.97 16.89 8.90
C VAL A 108 20.95 18.04 8.74
N PHE A 109 19.70 17.85 9.18
CA PHE A 109 18.62 18.85 9.07
C PHE A 109 18.88 20.17 9.79
N ASN A 110 19.63 20.14 10.90
CA ASN A 110 19.89 21.33 11.69
C ASN A 110 21.06 22.16 11.13
N LEU A 111 21.90 21.53 10.31
CA LEU A 111 23.18 22.09 9.88
C LEU A 111 23.07 22.99 8.65
N LYS A 112 21.93 23.00 7.95
CA LYS A 112 21.75 23.70 6.65
C LYS A 112 22.88 23.34 5.67
N VAL A 113 23.18 22.04 5.57
CA VAL A 113 24.09 21.46 4.57
C VAL A 113 23.29 21.01 3.35
N ASP A 114 23.91 21.08 2.18
CA ASP A 114 23.28 20.76 0.90
C ASP A 114 23.32 19.25 0.60
N ASP A 115 24.38 18.55 0.97
CA ASP A 115 24.44 17.10 0.85
C ASP A 115 25.33 16.47 1.94
N TYR A 116 25.22 15.15 2.11
CA TYR A 116 26.00 14.37 3.04
C TYR A 116 26.35 13.00 2.46
N VAL A 117 27.64 12.66 2.45
CA VAL A 117 28.19 11.44 1.82
C VAL A 117 29.04 10.66 2.82
N TYR A 118 28.83 9.34 2.89
CA TYR A 118 29.66 8.47 3.70
C TYR A 118 30.98 8.10 3.02
N LYS A 119 32.04 7.96 3.81
CA LYS A 119 33.34 7.38 3.46
C LYS A 119 33.30 5.87 3.76
N PRO A 120 33.93 5.01 2.93
CA PRO A 120 34.71 5.31 1.73
C PRO A 120 33.84 5.84 0.59
N LEU A 121 34.41 6.73 -0.24
CA LEU A 121 33.66 7.41 -1.29
C LEU A 121 33.58 6.53 -2.55
N GLU A 122 32.36 6.30 -3.02
CA GLU A 122 32.17 5.75 -4.34
C GLU A 122 32.29 6.87 -5.40
N LYS A 123 33.23 6.72 -6.34
CA LYS A 123 33.57 7.75 -7.33
C LYS A 123 32.35 8.31 -8.07
N GLN A 124 31.51 7.43 -8.66
CA GLN A 124 30.39 7.86 -9.49
C GLN A 124 29.32 8.60 -8.68
N LEU A 125 28.97 8.06 -7.50
CA LEU A 125 28.03 8.69 -6.58
C LEU A 125 28.53 10.08 -6.11
N PHE A 126 29.80 10.16 -5.71
CA PHE A 126 30.41 11.42 -5.26
C PHE A 126 30.39 12.48 -6.37
N LEU A 127 30.82 12.11 -7.58
CA LEU A 127 30.84 13.03 -8.72
C LEU A 127 29.43 13.48 -9.12
N GLN A 128 28.44 12.58 -9.10
CA GLN A 128 27.05 12.93 -9.38
C GLN A 128 26.50 13.93 -8.37
N LYS A 129 26.77 13.73 -7.08
CA LYS A 129 26.36 14.66 -6.01
C LYS A 129 27.05 16.00 -6.12
N LEU A 130 28.35 16.02 -6.44
CA LEU A 130 29.10 17.25 -6.65
C LEU A 130 28.58 18.02 -7.88
N GLN A 131 28.27 17.34 -8.97
CA GLN A 131 27.68 17.95 -10.16
C GLN A 131 26.33 18.61 -9.83
N ILE A 132 25.48 17.95 -9.05
CA ILE A 132 24.20 18.51 -8.58
C ILE A 132 24.44 19.73 -7.70
N ALA A 133 25.41 19.68 -6.79
CA ALA A 133 25.76 20.82 -5.95
C ALA A 133 26.21 22.04 -6.76
N ILE A 134 27.02 21.83 -7.81
CA ILE A 134 27.52 22.92 -8.67
C ILE A 134 26.42 23.51 -9.55
N THR A 135 25.51 22.68 -10.06
CA THR A 135 24.52 23.07 -11.08
C THR A 135 23.21 23.60 -10.46
N ALA A 136 22.89 23.23 -9.22
CA ALA A 136 21.66 23.69 -8.57
C ALA A 136 21.58 25.23 -8.49
N PRO A 137 20.44 25.86 -8.85
CA PRO A 137 19.09 25.30 -8.88
C PRO A 137 18.65 24.64 -10.19
N GLU A 138 19.52 24.50 -11.19
CA GLU A 138 19.11 23.96 -12.48
C GLU A 138 18.95 22.44 -12.45
N LYS A 139 18.15 21.92 -13.39
CA LYS A 139 18.01 20.48 -13.61
C LYS A 139 19.36 19.90 -14.01
N VAL A 140 19.75 18.80 -13.37
CA VAL A 140 20.98 18.09 -13.71
C VAL A 140 20.61 16.86 -14.51
N GLU A 141 21.10 16.77 -15.75
CA GLU A 141 21.14 15.50 -16.45
C GLU A 141 22.24 14.63 -15.82
N ALA A 142 21.89 13.40 -15.50
CA ALA A 142 22.78 12.55 -14.75
C ALA A 142 23.92 12.05 -15.65
N ALA A 143 25.13 12.57 -15.43
CA ALA A 143 26.30 12.21 -16.23
C ALA A 143 26.97 10.90 -15.78
N TYR A 144 26.77 10.50 -14.52
CA TYR A 144 27.47 9.37 -13.93
C TYR A 144 26.56 8.20 -13.56
N LEU A 145 25.32 8.48 -13.15
CA LEU A 145 24.37 7.48 -12.69
C LEU A 145 23.02 7.71 -13.35
N ALA A 146 22.55 6.77 -14.17
CA ALA A 146 21.27 6.93 -14.86
C ALA A 146 20.09 6.93 -13.87
N LEU A 147 19.09 7.77 -14.14
CA LEU A 147 17.78 7.69 -13.50
C LEU A 147 16.94 6.65 -14.25
N GLN A 148 16.56 5.57 -13.57
CA GLN A 148 15.70 4.55 -14.14
C GLN A 148 14.23 4.98 -14.05
N PRO A 149 13.49 5.06 -15.16
CA PRO A 149 12.05 5.33 -15.14
C PRO A 149 11.29 4.23 -14.39
N ILE A 150 10.41 4.64 -13.48
CA ILE A 150 9.63 3.75 -12.62
C ILE A 150 8.18 4.25 -12.57
N LYS A 151 7.24 3.33 -12.38
CA LYS A 151 5.82 3.60 -12.19
C LYS A 151 5.32 2.93 -10.91
N GLU A 152 5.87 3.35 -9.78
CA GLU A 152 5.56 2.80 -8.46
C GLU A 152 5.10 3.89 -7.50
N LYS A 153 4.40 3.48 -6.44
CA LYS A 153 4.01 4.40 -5.37
C LYS A 153 4.96 4.33 -4.19
N ILE A 154 5.28 5.50 -3.67
CA ILE A 154 6.19 5.69 -2.54
C ILE A 154 5.51 6.56 -1.49
N GLU A 155 5.87 6.36 -0.23
CA GLU A 155 5.36 7.15 0.88
C GLU A 155 6.32 8.29 1.24
N VAL A 156 5.80 9.52 1.32
CA VAL A 156 6.54 10.72 1.74
C VAL A 156 6.07 11.22 3.08
N GLY A 157 7.01 11.33 4.02
CA GLY A 157 6.83 11.80 5.39
C GLY A 157 6.87 13.31 5.55
N LYS A 158 5.88 13.85 6.26
CA LYS A 158 5.84 15.20 6.84
C LYS A 158 5.77 15.11 8.36
N LYS A 159 6.63 15.87 9.04
CA LYS A 159 6.61 15.97 10.51
C LYS A 159 5.38 16.73 11.00
N SER A 160 4.77 16.23 12.06
CA SER A 160 3.63 16.80 12.77
C SER A 160 3.78 16.60 14.27
N THR A 161 2.87 17.17 15.05
CA THR A 161 2.83 16.97 16.50
C THR A 161 1.67 16.07 16.89
N LEU A 162 1.95 15.01 17.64
CA LEU A 162 0.96 14.14 18.27
C LEU A 162 0.46 14.84 19.55
N ALA A 163 -0.79 15.29 19.53
CA ALA A 163 -1.42 16.02 20.63
C ALA A 163 -2.08 15.07 21.64
N TYR A 164 -2.76 14.05 21.13
CA TYR A 164 -3.49 13.08 21.94
C TYR A 164 -3.36 11.68 21.36
N PHE A 165 -3.38 10.67 22.22
CA PHE A 165 -3.22 9.29 21.82
C PHE A 165 -3.89 8.34 22.82
N ASN A 166 -4.53 7.28 22.32
CA ASN A 166 -4.95 6.12 23.11
C ASN A 166 -4.85 4.84 22.26
N ASP A 167 -5.49 3.75 22.70
CA ASP A 167 -5.43 2.44 22.06
C ASP A 167 -6.34 2.26 20.82
N PHE A 168 -7.19 3.23 20.48
CA PHE A 168 -8.09 3.16 19.32
C PHE A 168 -8.07 4.39 18.40
N CYS A 169 -7.57 5.52 18.87
CA CYS A 169 -7.48 6.77 18.12
C CYS A 169 -6.24 7.59 18.49
N LEU A 170 -5.92 8.56 17.62
CA LEU A 170 -4.93 9.61 17.89
C LEU A 170 -5.43 10.97 17.37
N THR A 171 -4.81 12.04 17.86
CA THR A 171 -5.06 13.40 17.39
C THR A 171 -3.73 14.10 17.17
N ILE A 172 -3.59 14.78 16.04
CA ILE A 172 -2.41 15.58 15.70
C ILE A 172 -2.75 17.05 15.59
N LYS A 173 -1.76 17.92 15.77
CA LYS A 173 -1.81 19.32 15.33
C LYS A 173 -1.40 19.40 13.87
N ASN A 174 -2.26 19.93 13.01
CA ASN A 174 -1.97 20.15 11.59
C ASN A 174 -2.26 21.62 11.22
N PRO A 175 -1.48 22.25 10.32
CA PRO A 175 -1.75 23.64 9.92
C PRO A 175 -3.09 23.84 9.20
N GLY A 176 -3.60 22.80 8.54
CA GLY A 176 -4.89 22.84 7.85
C GLY A 176 -5.83 21.74 8.34
N PRO A 177 -7.14 21.87 8.10
CA PRO A 177 -8.09 20.81 8.41
C PRO A 177 -7.87 19.63 7.45
N LEU A 178 -8.20 18.44 7.91
CA LEU A 178 -8.28 17.24 7.09
C LEU A 178 -9.73 16.82 6.90
N HIS A 179 -10.06 16.35 5.70
CA HIS A 179 -11.41 15.92 5.37
C HIS A 179 -11.79 14.64 6.13
N PRO A 180 -13.00 14.54 6.70
CA PRO A 180 -13.49 13.31 7.30
C PRO A 180 -13.46 12.13 6.32
N GLY A 181 -12.84 11.04 6.78
CA GLY A 181 -12.59 9.81 6.05
C GLY A 181 -11.30 9.81 5.21
N ALA A 182 -10.48 10.87 5.28
CA ALA A 182 -9.13 10.84 4.70
C ALA A 182 -8.24 9.84 5.45
N PHE A 183 -7.49 9.03 4.71
CA PHE A 183 -6.52 8.10 5.27
C PHE A 183 -5.14 8.75 5.34
N VAL A 184 -4.48 8.58 6.48
CA VAL A 184 -3.12 9.05 6.72
C VAL A 184 -2.33 7.90 7.32
N ARG A 185 -1.10 7.73 6.86
CA ARG A 185 -0.17 6.76 7.44
C ARG A 185 0.68 7.46 8.48
N PHE A 186 0.83 6.85 9.63
CA PHE A 186 1.58 7.39 10.76
C PHE A 186 2.77 6.51 11.06
N TYR A 187 3.92 7.14 11.24
CA TYR A 187 5.17 6.50 11.61
C TYR A 187 5.63 7.03 12.96
N SER A 188 5.76 6.12 13.92
CA SER A 188 6.25 6.46 15.27
C SER A 188 6.85 5.26 15.96
N LYS A 189 7.82 5.51 16.84
CA LYS A 189 8.32 4.51 17.79
C LYS A 189 7.27 4.10 18.82
N ARG A 190 6.27 4.94 19.08
CA ARG A 190 5.14 4.62 19.98
C ARG A 190 4.23 3.51 19.46
N PHE A 191 4.38 3.14 18.20
CA PHE A 191 3.60 2.05 17.63
C PHE A 191 4.31 0.70 17.76
N GLY A 192 5.62 0.70 18.04
CA GLY A 192 6.45 -0.49 18.20
C GLY A 192 7.19 -0.54 19.53
N HIS A 193 7.95 -1.62 19.75
CA HIS A 193 8.86 -1.76 20.88
C HIS A 193 10.19 -1.04 20.58
N ASN A 194 10.19 0.30 20.61
CA ASN A 194 11.32 1.18 20.25
C ASN A 194 11.71 1.21 18.76
N GLN A 195 11.08 0.39 17.92
CA GLN A 195 11.18 0.45 16.47
C GLN A 195 10.08 1.34 15.90
N VAL A 196 10.40 2.10 14.87
CA VAL A 196 9.39 2.85 14.11
C VAL A 196 8.45 1.83 13.47
N GLN A 197 7.15 1.96 13.72
CA GLN A 197 6.13 1.16 13.05
C GLN A 197 5.13 2.07 12.33
N LYS A 198 4.45 1.49 11.34
CA LYS A 198 3.41 2.13 10.53
C LYS A 198 2.03 1.78 11.07
N ILE A 199 1.18 2.78 11.29
CA ILE A 199 -0.25 2.62 11.52
C ILE A 199 -1.01 3.46 10.51
N ILE A 200 -2.17 2.98 10.06
CA ILE A 200 -3.07 3.77 9.22
C ILE A 200 -4.12 4.40 10.13
N GLY A 201 -4.38 5.68 9.97
CA GLY A 201 -5.50 6.35 10.62
C GLY A 201 -6.46 6.95 9.62
N ARG A 202 -7.75 6.90 9.95
CA ARG A 202 -8.85 7.50 9.20
C ARG A 202 -9.32 8.75 9.93
N SER A 203 -9.21 9.91 9.29
CA SER A 203 -9.62 11.19 9.86
C SER A 203 -11.12 11.17 10.18
N LEU A 204 -11.48 11.57 11.39
CA LEU A 204 -12.87 11.69 11.83
C LEU A 204 -13.35 13.13 11.70
N GLU A 205 -12.58 14.05 12.27
CA GLU A 205 -12.91 15.46 12.35
C GLU A 205 -11.64 16.30 12.50
N SER A 206 -11.79 17.58 12.19
CA SER A 206 -10.76 18.60 12.43
C SER A 206 -11.41 19.76 13.18
N THR A 207 -10.91 20.06 14.37
CA THR A 207 -11.37 21.21 15.18
C THR A 207 -10.30 22.29 15.16
N LYS A 208 -10.70 23.56 15.09
CA LYS A 208 -9.75 24.67 15.09
C LYS A 208 -9.10 24.81 16.47
N ASP A 209 -7.77 24.94 16.50
CA ASP A 209 -6.97 25.08 17.73
C ASP A 209 -5.83 26.08 17.49
N GLY A 210 -6.01 27.32 17.97
CA GLY A 210 -5.12 28.44 17.67
C GLY A 210 -5.05 28.76 16.17
N ASP A 211 -3.81 28.80 15.64
CA ASP A 211 -3.51 29.04 14.22
C ASP A 211 -3.59 27.76 13.37
N GLY A 212 -3.88 26.61 13.98
CA GLY A 212 -3.97 25.31 13.31
C GLY A 212 -5.25 24.55 13.63
N TYR A 213 -5.17 23.23 13.46
CA TYR A 213 -6.28 22.31 13.66
C TYR A 213 -5.83 21.08 14.44
N LEU A 214 -6.67 20.63 15.36
CA LEU A 214 -6.58 19.30 15.96
C LEU A 214 -7.34 18.32 15.05
N CYS A 215 -6.60 17.48 14.34
CA CYS A 215 -7.16 16.47 13.45
C CYS A 215 -7.21 15.13 14.19
N ARG A 216 -8.41 14.63 14.45
CA ARG A 216 -8.64 13.34 15.14
C ARG A 216 -8.75 12.21 14.13
N PHE A 217 -8.18 11.06 14.47
CA PHE A 217 -8.13 9.86 13.64
C PHE A 217 -8.44 8.62 14.44
N ASP A 218 -9.22 7.71 13.87
CA ASP A 218 -9.24 6.33 14.34
C ASP A 218 -8.18 5.51 13.65
N TYR A 219 -7.60 4.54 14.34
CA TYR A 219 -6.75 3.57 13.66
C TYR A 219 -7.55 2.68 12.74
N PHE A 220 -7.07 2.41 11.54
CA PHE A 220 -7.72 1.57 10.54
C PHE A 220 -6.91 0.29 10.34
N GLY A 221 -7.53 -0.88 10.50
CA GLY A 221 -6.82 -2.15 10.28
C GLY A 221 -5.75 -2.49 11.31
N LEU A 222 -5.98 -2.20 12.60
CA LEU A 222 -5.04 -2.59 13.65
C LEU A 222 -4.99 -4.10 13.84
N ASN A 223 -3.82 -4.69 13.58
CA ASN A 223 -3.57 -6.06 13.97
C ASN A 223 -3.34 -6.22 15.48
N HIS A 224 -3.33 -7.49 15.91
CA HIS A 224 -3.19 -7.85 17.32
C HIS A 224 -1.91 -7.30 17.96
N ASP A 225 -0.77 -7.39 17.28
CA ASP A 225 0.53 -7.02 17.84
C ASP A 225 0.64 -5.51 18.04
N LYS A 226 0.33 -4.72 17.00
CA LYS A 226 0.28 -3.25 17.06
C LYS A 226 -0.68 -2.80 18.15
N ARG A 227 -1.87 -3.42 18.24
CA ARG A 227 -2.86 -3.09 19.28
C ARG A 227 -2.35 -3.37 20.69
N THR A 228 -1.67 -4.50 20.89
CA THR A 228 -1.07 -4.87 22.18
C THR A 228 0.01 -3.87 22.59
N THR A 229 0.88 -3.47 21.65
CA THR A 229 1.89 -2.45 21.87
C THR A 229 1.27 -1.08 22.20
N LEU A 230 0.24 -0.65 21.46
CA LEU A 230 -0.49 0.59 21.73
C LEU A 230 -1.10 0.59 23.13
N ARG A 231 -1.75 -0.51 23.53
CA ARG A 231 -2.36 -0.66 24.87
C ARG A 231 -1.31 -0.59 25.97
N LYS A 232 -0.16 -1.24 25.78
CA LYS A 232 0.95 -1.17 26.74
C LYS A 232 1.47 0.25 26.86
N ASN A 233 1.76 0.90 25.74
CA ASN A 233 2.26 2.28 25.73
C ASN A 233 1.25 3.26 26.35
N TYR A 234 -0.05 3.08 26.09
CA TYR A 234 -1.12 3.86 26.72
C TYR A 234 -1.25 3.59 28.23
N ALA A 235 -1.03 2.35 28.67
CA ALA A 235 -1.06 1.97 30.08
C ALA A 235 0.10 2.56 30.90
N GLU A 236 1.24 2.85 30.25
CA GLU A 236 2.42 3.46 30.88
C GLU A 236 2.24 4.96 31.15
N HIS A 237 1.29 5.64 30.49
CA HIS A 237 1.09 7.10 30.59
C HIS A 237 -0.25 7.44 31.28
N LYS A 238 -0.46 6.90 32.49
CA LYS A 238 -1.71 7.09 33.25
C LYS A 238 -1.88 8.50 33.81
N GLU A 239 -0.78 9.18 34.13
CA GLU A 239 -0.79 10.48 34.83
C GLU A 239 -1.24 11.62 33.91
N ASP A 240 -1.02 11.50 32.61
CA ASP A 240 -1.34 12.53 31.59
C ASP A 240 -2.71 12.30 30.91
N ARG A 241 -3.58 11.49 31.53
CA ARG A 241 -4.87 11.13 30.95
C ARG A 241 -5.90 12.25 31.13
N VAL A 242 -6.55 12.59 30.03
CA VAL A 242 -7.64 13.55 29.98
C VAL A 242 -8.87 12.85 29.40
N PRO A 243 -10.06 13.02 30.00
CA PRO A 243 -11.28 12.41 29.49
C PRO A 243 -11.58 12.82 28.05
N LEU A 244 -11.85 11.83 27.19
CA LEU A 244 -12.36 12.10 25.85
C LEU A 244 -13.84 12.48 25.95
N VAL A 245 -14.16 13.69 25.50
CA VAL A 245 -15.54 14.14 25.40
C VAL A 245 -16.21 13.39 24.25
N VAL A 246 -17.16 12.52 24.58
CA VAL A 246 -18.03 11.86 23.60
C VAL A 246 -19.25 12.74 23.37
N PRO A 247 -19.55 13.14 22.12
CA PRO A 247 -20.78 13.86 21.81
C PRO A 247 -22.00 13.05 22.28
N ASN A 248 -22.88 13.69 23.05
CA ASN A 248 -24.02 13.03 23.70
C ASN A 248 -25.26 13.07 22.79
N ASP A 249 -25.06 12.76 21.51
CA ASP A 249 -26.12 12.78 20.51
C ASP A 249 -26.98 11.53 20.69
N LYS A 250 -28.09 11.68 21.42
CA LYS A 250 -29.10 10.63 21.57
C LYS A 250 -29.73 10.35 20.21
N LEU A 251 -29.51 9.16 19.67
CA LEU A 251 -30.35 8.64 18.59
C LEU A 251 -31.75 8.37 19.17
N SER A 252 -32.79 8.85 18.49
CA SER A 252 -34.18 8.69 18.94
C SER A 252 -34.68 7.25 18.92
N ASP A 253 -34.06 6.38 18.11
CA ASP A 253 -34.43 4.98 18.01
C ASP A 253 -33.21 4.07 17.94
N LYS A 254 -33.39 2.84 18.44
CA LYS A 254 -32.35 1.79 18.50
C LYS A 254 -31.65 1.64 17.14
N PRO A 255 -30.31 1.68 17.09
CA PRO A 255 -29.59 1.49 15.85
C PRO A 255 -29.77 0.06 15.33
N GLN A 256 -29.77 -0.09 14.01
CA GLN A 256 -29.78 -1.38 13.33
C GLN A 256 -28.38 -1.74 12.86
N VAL A 257 -27.88 -2.88 13.34
CA VAL A 257 -26.58 -3.46 12.98
C VAL A 257 -26.82 -4.70 12.13
N VAL A 258 -26.20 -4.75 10.97
CA VAL A 258 -26.22 -5.92 10.08
C VAL A 258 -24.84 -6.56 10.08
N ILE A 259 -24.78 -7.87 10.29
CA ILE A 259 -23.57 -8.69 10.21
C ILE A 259 -23.73 -9.66 9.03
N VAL A 260 -22.84 -9.56 8.04
CA VAL A 260 -22.79 -10.45 6.88
C VAL A 260 -21.46 -11.19 6.87
N ASP A 261 -21.45 -12.41 7.40
CA ASP A 261 -20.22 -13.16 7.62
C ASP A 261 -20.47 -14.66 7.51
N ILE A 262 -19.55 -15.37 6.85
CA ILE A 262 -19.60 -16.83 6.70
C ILE A 262 -19.11 -17.55 7.98
N ASP A 263 -18.28 -16.89 8.78
CA ASP A 263 -17.74 -17.44 10.02
C ASP A 263 -18.79 -17.34 11.12
N THR A 264 -19.49 -18.45 11.36
CA THR A 264 -20.55 -18.52 12.38
C THR A 264 -20.02 -18.28 13.79
N ASN A 265 -18.77 -18.64 14.09
CA ASN A 265 -18.19 -18.46 15.42
C ASN A 265 -17.92 -16.99 15.67
N GLU A 266 -17.28 -16.31 14.72
CA GLU A 266 -17.03 -14.87 14.79
C GLU A 266 -18.35 -14.09 14.86
N THR A 267 -19.34 -14.48 14.05
CA THR A 267 -20.67 -13.87 14.05
C THR A 267 -21.38 -14.02 15.40
N GLN A 268 -21.45 -15.22 15.96
CA GLN A 268 -22.09 -15.46 17.25
C GLN A 268 -21.38 -14.68 18.36
N SER A 269 -20.05 -14.66 18.31
CA SER A 269 -19.17 -13.93 19.23
C SER A 269 -19.41 -12.41 19.18
N LEU A 270 -19.57 -11.84 17.99
CA LEU A 270 -19.90 -10.42 17.77
C LEU A 270 -21.33 -10.10 18.18
N LYS A 271 -22.29 -10.93 17.78
CA LYS A 271 -23.71 -10.77 18.11
C LYS A 271 -23.91 -10.75 19.63
N HIS A 272 -23.36 -11.74 20.33
CA HIS A 272 -23.42 -11.82 21.79
C HIS A 272 -22.81 -10.57 22.44
N PHE A 273 -21.62 -10.15 22.00
CA PHE A 273 -20.99 -8.93 22.49
C PHE A 273 -21.88 -7.70 22.30
N LEU A 274 -22.44 -7.50 21.12
CA LEU A 274 -23.29 -6.36 20.83
C LEU A 274 -24.61 -6.42 21.62
N GLU A 275 -25.27 -7.58 21.73
CA GLU A 275 -26.52 -7.73 22.51
C GLU A 275 -26.35 -7.43 23.99
N GLU A 276 -25.23 -7.84 24.58
CA GLU A 276 -24.95 -7.59 26.00
C GLU A 276 -24.61 -6.12 26.27
N ASN A 277 -23.90 -5.48 25.35
CA ASN A 277 -23.22 -4.21 25.63
C ASN A 277 -23.90 -3.00 25.00
N VAL A 278 -24.71 -3.21 23.98
CA VAL A 278 -25.19 -2.17 23.06
C VAL A 278 -26.68 -2.38 22.83
N ASP A 279 -27.51 -1.35 23.03
CA ASP A 279 -28.96 -1.44 22.79
C ASP A 279 -29.29 -1.32 21.29
N VAL A 280 -28.92 -2.35 20.52
CA VAL A 280 -29.06 -2.40 19.05
C VAL A 280 -29.96 -3.55 18.59
N ASN A 281 -30.57 -3.36 17.43
CA ASN A 281 -31.23 -4.44 16.69
C ASN A 281 -30.20 -5.09 15.77
N ILE A 282 -29.89 -6.37 16.01
CA ILE A 282 -28.88 -7.09 15.25
C ILE A 282 -29.54 -8.05 14.26
N LEU A 283 -29.13 -7.95 13.00
CA LEU A 283 -29.50 -8.87 11.93
C LEU A 283 -28.26 -9.58 11.42
N HIS A 284 -28.32 -10.89 11.29
CA HIS A 284 -27.21 -11.69 10.79
C HIS A 284 -27.61 -12.40 9.49
N PHE A 285 -26.73 -12.34 8.49
CA PHE A 285 -26.83 -13.09 7.25
C PHE A 285 -25.57 -13.93 7.05
N PRO A 286 -25.70 -15.25 6.83
CA PRO A 286 -24.54 -16.10 6.59
C PRO A 286 -23.93 -15.86 5.20
N SER A 287 -24.64 -15.18 4.30
CA SER A 287 -24.16 -14.83 2.97
C SER A 287 -24.66 -13.48 2.49
N TYR A 288 -23.87 -12.83 1.63
CA TYR A 288 -24.23 -11.56 1.02
C TYR A 288 -25.48 -11.68 0.14
N ALA A 289 -25.67 -12.80 -0.57
CA ALA A 289 -26.88 -13.05 -1.34
C ALA A 289 -28.15 -13.07 -0.48
N ARG A 290 -28.10 -13.66 0.73
CA ARG A 290 -29.24 -13.63 1.66
C ARG A 290 -29.48 -12.24 2.22
N PHE A 291 -28.42 -11.50 2.51
CA PHE A 291 -28.53 -10.09 2.88
C PHE A 291 -29.25 -9.32 1.78
N LEU A 292 -28.79 -9.40 0.52
CA LEU A 292 -29.44 -8.74 -0.62
C LEU A 292 -30.89 -9.21 -0.81
N ALA A 293 -31.18 -10.50 -0.77
CA ALA A 293 -32.55 -10.99 -0.93
C ALA A 293 -33.50 -10.46 0.16
N SER A 294 -32.99 -10.30 1.39
CA SER A 294 -33.75 -9.72 2.50
C SER A 294 -33.87 -8.20 2.37
N CYS A 295 -32.90 -7.56 1.70
CA CYS A 295 -32.92 -6.14 1.34
C CYS A 295 -33.84 -5.82 0.16
N PHE A 296 -34.04 -6.77 -0.76
CA PHE A 296 -34.75 -6.52 -2.01
C PHE A 296 -35.77 -7.65 -2.24
N PRO A 297 -36.81 -7.75 -1.38
CA PRO A 297 -37.86 -8.71 -1.62
C PRO A 297 -38.51 -8.40 -2.96
N THR A 298 -38.37 -9.30 -3.93
CA THR A 298 -39.05 -9.22 -5.23
C THR A 298 -40.55 -9.37 -5.01
N GLU A 299 -41.27 -8.26 -4.85
CA GLU A 299 -42.73 -8.28 -4.77
C GLU A 299 -43.31 -8.71 -6.13
N GLY A 300 -43.73 -9.97 -6.24
CA GLY A 300 -44.72 -10.45 -7.23
C GLY A 300 -44.41 -10.28 -8.72
N LYS A 301 -43.23 -9.79 -9.11
CA LYS A 301 -42.79 -9.80 -10.51
C LYS A 301 -42.20 -11.18 -10.82
N LYS A 302 -42.73 -11.84 -11.86
CA LYS A 302 -42.14 -13.06 -12.45
C LYS A 302 -40.63 -12.86 -12.56
N VAL A 303 -39.87 -13.75 -11.91
CA VAL A 303 -38.41 -13.74 -11.93
C VAL A 303 -37.96 -14.14 -13.33
N ALA A 304 -37.99 -13.19 -14.25
CA ALA A 304 -37.06 -13.17 -15.34
C ALA A 304 -35.84 -12.40 -14.83
N ASP A 305 -34.75 -13.15 -14.64
CA ASP A 305 -33.39 -12.64 -14.49
C ASP A 305 -32.97 -11.99 -13.15
N THR A 306 -32.78 -12.81 -12.10
CA THR A 306 -31.90 -12.45 -10.98
C THR A 306 -30.41 -12.39 -11.36
N SER A 307 -30.04 -12.77 -12.59
CA SER A 307 -28.67 -12.60 -13.12
C SER A 307 -28.30 -11.13 -13.38
N GLU A 308 -29.26 -10.19 -13.28
CA GLU A 308 -29.00 -8.74 -13.29
C GLU A 308 -28.68 -8.16 -11.90
N LEU A 309 -28.86 -8.92 -10.81
CA LEU A 309 -28.59 -8.48 -9.42
C LEU A 309 -27.13 -8.73 -8.98
N ILE A 310 -26.40 -9.57 -9.71
CA ILE A 310 -24.94 -9.59 -9.70
C ILE A 310 -24.54 -8.48 -10.67
N VAL A 311 -23.74 -7.50 -10.23
CA VAL A 311 -23.18 -6.48 -11.12
C VAL A 311 -22.50 -7.21 -12.28
N LYS A 312 -23.17 -7.32 -13.43
CA LYS A 312 -22.50 -7.65 -14.69
C LYS A 312 -21.47 -6.54 -14.84
N PRO A 313 -20.15 -6.83 -14.88
CA PRO A 313 -19.19 -5.81 -15.26
C PRO A 313 -19.70 -5.22 -16.56
N ALA A 314 -19.87 -3.90 -16.59
CA ALA A 314 -20.35 -3.18 -17.76
C ALA A 314 -19.66 -3.77 -18.99
N LYS A 315 -20.44 -4.10 -20.03
CA LYS A 315 -19.99 -4.77 -21.26
C LYS A 315 -18.73 -4.11 -21.84
N PHE A 316 -17.56 -4.48 -21.32
CA PHE A 316 -16.34 -4.54 -22.08
C PHE A 316 -16.43 -5.86 -22.83
N LYS A 317 -16.26 -5.80 -24.14
CA LYS A 317 -16.00 -7.00 -24.96
C LYS A 317 -14.88 -7.76 -24.25
N ALA A 318 -15.22 -8.87 -23.61
CA ALA A 318 -14.26 -9.75 -22.97
C ALA A 318 -13.31 -10.25 -24.06
N LEU A 319 -12.04 -9.88 -23.93
CA LEU A 319 -10.94 -10.58 -24.56
C LEU A 319 -10.91 -11.97 -23.90
N THR A 320 -11.38 -12.99 -24.61
CA THR A 320 -11.19 -14.37 -24.19
C THR A 320 -9.73 -14.74 -24.46
N VAL A 321 -8.91 -14.81 -23.42
CA VAL A 321 -7.58 -15.43 -23.51
C VAL A 321 -7.74 -16.90 -23.12
N SER A 322 -7.76 -17.77 -24.13
CA SER A 322 -7.57 -19.21 -23.96
C SER A 322 -6.09 -19.53 -24.13
N PHE A 323 -5.51 -20.25 -23.18
CA PHE A 323 -4.19 -20.85 -23.34
C PHE A 323 -4.34 -22.16 -24.12
N GLU A 324 -3.78 -22.22 -25.33
CA GLU A 324 -3.42 -23.47 -25.99
C GLU A 324 -1.94 -23.44 -26.36
N LEU A 325 -1.22 -24.48 -25.91
CA LEU A 325 0.15 -24.79 -26.30
C LEU A 325 0.10 -25.56 -27.63
N SER A 326 0.51 -24.94 -28.74
CA SER A 326 1.20 -25.63 -29.84
C SER A 326 1.84 -24.65 -30.83
N GLU A 327 2.94 -25.10 -31.42
CA GLU A 327 3.80 -24.44 -32.41
C GLU A 327 3.09 -24.11 -33.74
N GLU A 328 3.70 -23.19 -34.51
CA GLU A 328 3.44 -22.77 -35.91
C GLU A 328 2.70 -21.43 -36.16
N LEU A 329 3.05 -20.85 -37.32
CA LEU A 329 3.00 -19.46 -37.75
C LEU A 329 1.63 -18.93 -38.25
N GLU A 330 1.55 -17.58 -38.29
CA GLU A 330 0.80 -16.69 -39.21
C GLU A 330 -0.60 -16.11 -38.86
N LEU A 331 -0.58 -14.78 -38.65
CA LEU A 331 -1.44 -13.71 -39.24
C LEU A 331 -2.97 -13.87 -39.27
N ILE A 332 -3.68 -13.06 -38.46
CA ILE A 332 -5.03 -12.58 -38.77
C ILE A 332 -5.19 -11.08 -38.42
N LYS A 333 -5.51 -10.29 -39.45
CA LYS A 333 -6.00 -8.90 -39.40
C LYS A 333 -7.38 -8.82 -38.72
N LEU A 334 -7.59 -7.83 -37.86
CA LEU A 334 -8.92 -7.42 -37.40
C LEU A 334 -9.26 -6.03 -37.94
N SER A 335 -10.17 -6.02 -38.91
CA SER A 335 -10.86 -4.84 -39.45
C SER A 335 -11.82 -4.25 -38.42
N TRP A 336 -11.81 -2.93 -38.29
CA TRP A 336 -12.89 -2.16 -37.67
C TRP A 336 -13.64 -1.48 -38.81
N GLU A 337 -14.98 -1.51 -38.79
CA GLU A 337 -15.79 -0.60 -39.60
C GLU A 337 -15.56 0.82 -39.09
N VAL A 338 -14.53 1.44 -39.66
CA VAL A 338 -14.39 2.88 -39.70
C VAL A 338 -14.99 3.30 -41.03
N ASP A 339 -15.67 4.44 -41.05
CA ASP A 339 -15.99 5.14 -42.28
C ASP A 339 -14.68 5.31 -43.08
N GLU A 340 -14.46 4.42 -44.07
CA GLU A 340 -13.19 4.30 -44.80
C GLU A 340 -12.83 5.61 -45.49
N GLU A 341 -13.83 6.42 -45.82
CA GLU A 341 -13.65 7.71 -46.47
C GLU A 341 -13.13 8.75 -45.47
N ALA A 342 -13.69 8.80 -44.25
CA ALA A 342 -13.20 9.68 -43.19
C ALA A 342 -11.78 9.29 -42.71
N ALA A 343 -11.52 7.98 -42.55
CA ALA A 343 -10.20 7.48 -42.17
C ALA A 343 -9.15 7.74 -43.24
N ALA A 344 -9.49 7.55 -44.53
CA ALA A 344 -8.59 7.84 -45.63
C ALA A 344 -8.25 9.34 -45.72
N ILE A 345 -9.19 10.24 -45.41
CA ILE A 345 -8.95 11.68 -45.36
C ILE A 345 -8.00 12.04 -44.21
N GLU A 346 -8.21 11.48 -43.02
CA GLU A 346 -7.38 11.73 -41.84
C GLU A 346 -5.96 11.19 -42.01
N ILE A 347 -5.82 9.97 -42.56
CA ILE A 347 -4.53 9.34 -42.86
C ILE A 347 -3.77 10.16 -43.90
N LYS A 348 -4.43 10.57 -44.99
CA LYS A 348 -3.79 11.38 -46.02
C LYS A 348 -3.30 12.74 -45.49
N LYS A 349 -4.08 13.36 -44.60
CA LYS A 349 -3.69 14.61 -43.94
C LYS A 349 -2.44 14.42 -43.06
N LEU A 350 -2.36 13.31 -42.33
CA LEU A 350 -1.20 12.97 -41.50
C LEU A 350 0.03 12.63 -42.34
N GLU A 351 -0.14 11.91 -43.45
CA GLU A 351 0.94 11.59 -44.39
C GLU A 351 1.52 12.87 -45.04
N ASP A 352 0.65 13.81 -45.43
CA ASP A 352 1.06 15.10 -45.98
C ASP A 352 1.81 15.97 -44.93
N GLU A 353 1.38 15.95 -43.66
CA GLU A 353 2.08 16.63 -42.57
C GLU A 353 3.45 16.00 -42.26
N ILE A 354 3.54 14.67 -42.26
CA ILE A 354 4.81 13.96 -42.05
C ILE A 354 5.77 14.20 -43.22
N ALA A 355 5.27 14.20 -44.45
CA ALA A 355 6.06 14.51 -45.64
C ALA A 355 6.58 15.96 -45.60
N ALA A 356 5.76 16.91 -45.15
CA ALA A 356 6.17 18.30 -44.97
C ALA A 356 7.25 18.46 -43.88
N LYS A 357 7.12 17.74 -42.75
CA LYS A 357 8.13 17.74 -41.68
C LYS A 357 9.45 17.11 -42.13
N LYS A 358 9.41 15.98 -42.83
CA LYS A 358 10.61 15.32 -43.38
C LYS A 358 11.31 16.13 -44.46
N LYS A 359 10.62 17.03 -45.16
CA LYS A 359 11.25 17.91 -46.15
C LYS A 359 12.05 19.04 -45.51
N ASN A 360 11.80 19.35 -44.24
CA ASN A 360 12.49 20.39 -43.48
C ASN A 360 13.64 19.88 -42.60
N GLU A 361 13.73 18.56 -42.36
CA GLU A 361 14.88 17.95 -41.68
C GLU A 361 15.85 17.34 -42.70
N LYS A 362 16.78 18.16 -43.18
CA LYS A 362 17.98 17.66 -43.88
C LYS A 362 19.21 18.34 -43.30
N VAL A 363 19.73 17.79 -42.19
CA VAL A 363 21.05 18.11 -41.65
C VAL A 363 21.76 16.82 -41.23
N GLU A 364 22.92 16.63 -41.87
CA GLU A 364 24.13 15.84 -41.55
C GLU A 364 24.06 14.65 -40.58
N THR A 365 24.33 13.46 -41.13
CA THR A 365 24.65 12.24 -40.37
C THR A 365 26.17 12.13 -40.17
N PRO A 366 26.68 11.89 -38.95
CA PRO A 366 28.07 11.52 -38.72
C PRO A 366 28.27 9.99 -38.87
N SER A 367 29.48 9.63 -39.31
CA SER A 367 29.93 8.26 -39.60
C SER A 367 29.90 7.32 -38.38
N PRO A 368 29.67 6.00 -38.57
CA PRO A 368 29.61 5.04 -37.48
C PRO A 368 30.99 4.71 -36.88
N PRO A 369 31.09 4.43 -35.57
CA PRO A 369 32.34 4.04 -34.92
C PRO A 369 32.68 2.55 -35.19
N PRO A 370 33.97 2.17 -35.05
CA PRO A 370 34.45 0.84 -35.37
C PRO A 370 34.06 -0.21 -34.31
N THR A 371 33.76 -1.41 -34.78
CA THR A 371 33.35 -2.60 -34.01
C THR A 371 34.50 -3.16 -33.16
N PRO A 372 34.28 -3.53 -31.89
CA PRO A 372 35.31 -4.17 -31.07
C PRO A 372 35.45 -5.66 -31.41
N SER A 373 36.69 -6.15 -31.38
CA SER A 373 37.06 -7.55 -31.59
C SER A 373 36.72 -8.45 -30.38
N PRO A 374 36.51 -9.77 -30.57
CA PRO A 374 36.09 -10.68 -29.51
C PRO A 374 37.25 -11.07 -28.59
N ALA A 375 36.94 -11.21 -27.29
CA ALA A 375 37.83 -11.73 -26.28
C ALA A 375 37.96 -13.27 -26.36
N PRO A 376 39.09 -13.87 -25.91
CA PRO A 376 39.32 -15.31 -25.98
C PRO A 376 38.74 -16.09 -24.78
N ASP A 377 38.31 -17.32 -25.05
CA ASP A 377 37.75 -18.28 -24.09
C ASP A 377 38.73 -18.69 -22.98
N PRO A 378 38.24 -18.96 -21.74
CA PRO A 378 39.06 -19.47 -20.67
C PRO A 378 39.17 -21.00 -20.73
N LYS A 379 40.40 -21.49 -20.51
CA LYS A 379 40.75 -22.90 -20.34
C LYS A 379 40.21 -23.44 -19.03
N VAL A 380 39.58 -24.62 -19.10
CA VAL A 380 39.24 -25.48 -17.98
C VAL A 380 40.49 -26.18 -17.48
N ALA A 381 40.76 -26.09 -16.18
CA ALA A 381 41.71 -26.95 -15.46
C ALA A 381 40.92 -27.80 -14.47
N SER A 382 41.00 -29.11 -14.66
CA SER A 382 40.69 -30.16 -13.68
C SER A 382 41.84 -30.27 -12.68
N ASP A 383 41.55 -30.52 -11.40
CA ASP A 383 42.37 -31.38 -10.56
C ASP A 383 41.53 -31.92 -9.38
N ASP A 384 41.87 -33.17 -9.05
CA ASP A 384 41.27 -34.16 -8.15
C ASP A 384 41.60 -33.97 -6.65
N ASP A 385 41.02 -34.89 -5.86
CA ASP A 385 41.41 -35.37 -4.52
C ASP A 385 40.99 -34.52 -3.29
N SER A 386 40.50 -35.05 -2.16
CA SER A 386 40.30 -36.41 -1.64
C SER A 386 39.46 -36.37 -0.34
N ASP A 387 38.77 -37.48 -0.04
CA ASP A 387 38.37 -38.12 1.24
C ASP A 387 38.48 -37.39 2.60
N ASP A 388 37.43 -37.53 3.43
CA ASP A 388 37.49 -38.21 4.75
C ASP A 388 36.11 -38.31 5.48
N ASP A 389 35.65 -39.56 5.58
CA ASP A 389 35.00 -40.31 6.67
C ASP A 389 34.18 -39.71 7.85
N ILE A 390 33.00 -40.35 8.02
CA ILE A 390 32.39 -40.97 9.23
C ILE A 390 31.87 -40.07 10.37
N VAL A 391 30.57 -40.25 10.72
CA VAL A 391 30.08 -40.82 12.01
C VAL A 391 28.56 -41.12 11.91
N GLU A 392 28.21 -42.38 12.13
CA GLU A 392 26.86 -42.89 12.38
C GLU A 392 26.35 -42.46 13.77
N ASN A 393 25.04 -42.24 13.91
CA ASN A 393 24.35 -42.59 15.15
C ASN A 393 22.89 -42.96 14.90
N ALA A 394 22.50 -44.01 15.61
CA ALA A 394 21.32 -44.80 15.37
C ALA A 394 20.27 -44.63 16.49
N VAL A 395 19.02 -44.95 16.13
CA VAL A 395 17.94 -45.50 16.98
C VAL A 395 17.29 -44.57 18.02
N THR A 396 16.00 -44.32 17.84
CA THR A 396 14.95 -44.83 18.75
C THR A 396 13.59 -44.87 18.07
N SER A 397 12.95 -46.03 18.16
CA SER A 397 11.59 -46.33 17.74
C SER A 397 10.67 -46.30 18.96
N GLU A 398 9.61 -45.49 18.94
CA GLU A 398 8.53 -45.55 19.93
C GLU A 398 7.22 -46.06 19.34
N ALA A 399 6.53 -46.84 20.17
CA ALA A 399 5.46 -47.76 19.84
C ALA A 399 4.08 -47.09 19.70
N LYS A 400 3.31 -47.56 18.70
CA LYS A 400 1.88 -47.29 18.53
C LYS A 400 1.05 -48.04 19.58
N LYS A 401 0.16 -47.33 20.28
CA LYS A 401 -1.00 -47.89 20.99
C LYS A 401 -2.21 -48.05 20.03
N PRO A 402 -3.07 -49.07 20.21
CA PRO A 402 -4.28 -49.23 19.40
C PRO A 402 -5.45 -48.39 19.93
N ALA A 403 -6.27 -47.90 18.99
CA ALA A 403 -7.53 -47.20 19.24
C ALA A 403 -8.69 -48.19 19.51
N PRO A 404 -9.74 -47.80 20.26
CA PRO A 404 -10.88 -48.66 20.55
C PRO A 404 -11.97 -48.62 19.45
N GLU A 405 -12.68 -49.73 19.35
CA GLU A 405 -13.80 -50.00 18.43
C GLU A 405 -14.98 -49.00 18.56
N PRO A 406 -15.68 -48.67 17.46
CA PRO A 406 -16.92 -47.90 17.53
C PRO A 406 -18.14 -48.81 17.74
N LYS A 407 -19.02 -48.40 18.66
CA LYS A 407 -20.34 -48.98 18.91
C LYS A 407 -21.33 -48.62 17.80
N ALA A 408 -22.21 -49.57 17.49
CA ALA A 408 -23.32 -49.43 16.54
C ALA A 408 -24.34 -48.36 16.97
N PRO A 409 -24.96 -47.61 16.02
CA PRO A 409 -26.09 -46.75 16.30
C PRO A 409 -27.43 -47.50 16.27
N PRO A 410 -28.47 -46.98 16.96
CA PRO A 410 -29.77 -47.62 17.07
C PRO A 410 -30.66 -47.37 15.84
N GLU A 411 -31.46 -48.38 15.49
CA GLU A 411 -32.52 -48.34 14.48
C GLU A 411 -33.57 -47.25 14.79
N LYS A 412 -33.97 -46.50 13.76
CA LYS A 412 -35.17 -45.65 13.77
C LYS A 412 -36.16 -46.14 12.72
N ASN A 413 -37.44 -46.15 13.12
CA ASN A 413 -38.61 -46.49 12.32
C ASN A 413 -38.84 -45.54 11.14
N PRO A 414 -39.43 -46.01 10.03
CA PRO A 414 -39.68 -45.20 8.83
C PRO A 414 -40.93 -44.33 8.99
N SER A 415 -40.79 -43.04 8.68
CA SER A 415 -41.90 -42.11 8.47
C SER A 415 -42.00 -41.74 7.00
N SER A 416 -43.21 -41.91 6.45
CA SER A 416 -43.73 -41.50 5.14
C SER A 416 -42.79 -40.72 4.21
N GLU A 417 -42.33 -41.40 3.15
CA GLU A 417 -41.59 -40.83 2.02
C GLU A 417 -42.52 -40.04 1.08
N THR A 418 -42.21 -38.76 0.88
CA THR A 418 -42.44 -38.08 -0.40
C THR A 418 -41.33 -38.50 -1.37
N PRO A 419 -41.58 -38.56 -2.69
CA PRO A 419 -40.60 -39.05 -3.65
C PRO A 419 -39.44 -38.06 -3.79
N VAL A 420 -38.32 -38.32 -3.12
CA VAL A 420 -37.04 -37.64 -3.34
C VAL A 420 -36.32 -38.36 -4.48
N THR A 421 -35.97 -37.64 -5.55
CA THR A 421 -35.09 -38.19 -6.58
C THR A 421 -33.65 -37.95 -6.12
N GLU A 422 -33.09 -38.90 -5.36
CA GLU A 422 -31.71 -38.79 -4.88
C GLU A 422 -30.74 -39.08 -6.03
N ILE A 423 -30.14 -38.03 -6.61
CA ILE A 423 -29.05 -38.18 -7.58
C ILE A 423 -27.73 -37.98 -6.83
N GLN A 424 -27.05 -39.07 -6.48
CA GLN A 424 -25.74 -39.01 -5.84
C GLN A 424 -24.64 -38.79 -6.89
N PHE A 425 -23.97 -37.64 -6.83
CA PHE A 425 -22.72 -37.41 -7.56
C PHE A 425 -21.54 -37.71 -6.64
N LEU A 426 -20.99 -38.93 -6.73
CA LEU A 426 -19.73 -39.29 -6.11
C LEU A 426 -18.59 -39.04 -7.11
N SER A 427 -17.64 -38.18 -6.74
CA SER A 427 -16.37 -38.01 -7.47
C SER A 427 -15.21 -38.33 -6.55
N HIS A 428 -14.35 -39.27 -6.94
CA HIS A 428 -13.24 -39.75 -6.10
C HIS A 428 -11.90 -39.08 -6.38
N ASN A 429 -11.80 -38.22 -7.40
CA ASN A 429 -10.59 -37.45 -7.70
C ASN A 429 -10.89 -36.24 -8.60
N GLN A 430 -9.90 -35.36 -8.76
CA GLN A 430 -10.01 -34.12 -9.55
C GLN A 430 -10.39 -34.37 -11.02
N LYS A 431 -9.95 -35.49 -11.61
CA LYS A 431 -10.23 -35.82 -13.01
C LYS A 431 -11.67 -36.27 -13.23
N ASP A 432 -12.21 -37.05 -12.30
CA ASP A 432 -13.62 -37.48 -12.28
C ASP A 432 -14.55 -36.29 -11.98
N TRP A 433 -14.09 -35.34 -11.18
CA TRP A 433 -14.79 -34.08 -10.94
C TRP A 433 -14.92 -33.26 -12.22
N GLU A 434 -13.83 -33.03 -12.95
CA GLU A 434 -13.86 -32.27 -14.20
C GLU A 434 -14.81 -32.90 -15.24
N ALA A 435 -14.94 -34.23 -15.28
CA ALA A 435 -15.86 -34.91 -16.18
C ALA A 435 -17.34 -34.79 -15.78
N LYS A 436 -17.65 -34.75 -14.48
CA LYS A 436 -19.04 -34.71 -13.95
C LYS A 436 -19.55 -33.30 -13.69
N LYS A 437 -18.64 -32.35 -13.48
CA LYS A 437 -18.87 -30.91 -13.36
C LYS A 437 -19.74 -30.39 -14.50
N ASP A 438 -19.47 -30.79 -15.75
CA ASP A 438 -20.24 -30.34 -16.91
C ASP A 438 -21.70 -30.83 -16.90
N LEU A 439 -21.97 -31.95 -16.23
CA LEU A 439 -23.32 -32.50 -16.07
C LEU A 439 -24.11 -31.71 -15.02
N LEU A 440 -23.47 -31.36 -13.89
CA LEU A 440 -24.04 -30.47 -12.87
C LEU A 440 -24.25 -29.06 -13.44
N ILE A 441 -23.31 -28.58 -14.25
CA ILE A 441 -23.33 -27.27 -14.91
C ILE A 441 -24.51 -27.14 -15.89
N LYS A 442 -24.83 -28.21 -16.63
CA LYS A 442 -25.98 -28.22 -17.56
C LYS A 442 -27.33 -28.13 -16.86
N SER A 443 -27.40 -28.56 -15.59
CA SER A 443 -28.62 -28.56 -14.77
C SER A 443 -28.89 -27.24 -14.04
N VAL A 444 -27.90 -26.33 -14.04
CA VAL A 444 -27.96 -25.06 -13.31
C VAL A 444 -28.09 -23.92 -14.33
N ASP A 445 -28.98 -22.97 -14.04
CA ASP A 445 -29.15 -21.78 -14.86
C ASP A 445 -27.79 -21.06 -15.09
N PRO A 446 -27.44 -20.68 -16.36
CA PRO A 446 -26.15 -20.10 -16.69
C PRO A 446 -25.77 -18.85 -15.86
N GLY A 447 -26.76 -18.08 -15.38
CA GLY A 447 -26.54 -16.89 -14.56
C GLY A 447 -26.03 -17.17 -13.14
N HIS A 448 -26.17 -18.41 -12.66
CA HIS A 448 -25.78 -18.83 -11.31
C HIS A 448 -24.54 -19.73 -11.29
N LEU A 449 -24.03 -20.07 -12.48
CA LEU A 449 -22.95 -21.01 -12.68
C LEU A 449 -21.63 -20.57 -12.03
N GLU A 450 -21.33 -19.27 -12.12
CA GLU A 450 -20.06 -18.74 -11.66
C GLU A 450 -19.99 -18.68 -10.14
N SER A 451 -21.10 -18.34 -9.46
CA SER A 451 -21.19 -18.39 -8.00
C SER A 451 -21.05 -19.81 -7.44
N LEU A 452 -21.60 -20.81 -8.14
CA LEU A 452 -21.44 -22.21 -7.77
C LEU A 452 -19.99 -22.69 -7.95
N LYS A 453 -19.32 -22.30 -9.06
CA LYS A 453 -17.90 -22.60 -9.29
C LYS A 453 -17.00 -21.95 -8.23
N ASP A 454 -17.25 -20.70 -7.90
CA ASP A 454 -16.48 -19.95 -6.89
C ASP A 454 -16.60 -20.62 -5.52
N PHE A 455 -17.83 -20.96 -5.10
CA PHE A 455 -18.05 -21.68 -3.85
C PHE A 455 -17.29 -23.02 -3.83
N LEU A 456 -17.42 -23.82 -4.89
CA LEU A 456 -16.77 -25.14 -4.96
C LEU A 456 -15.24 -25.02 -4.95
N SER A 457 -14.69 -24.01 -5.61
CA SER A 457 -13.25 -23.68 -5.61
C SER A 457 -12.74 -23.29 -4.23
N VAL A 458 -13.48 -22.42 -3.53
CA VAL A 458 -13.16 -22.00 -2.15
C VAL A 458 -13.26 -23.19 -1.20
N ALA A 459 -14.40 -23.91 -1.22
CA ALA A 459 -14.65 -25.06 -0.36
C ALA A 459 -13.59 -26.16 -0.54
N TRP A 460 -13.12 -26.41 -1.77
CA TRP A 460 -12.03 -27.36 -2.03
C TRP A 460 -10.73 -26.93 -1.34
N LYS A 461 -10.33 -25.65 -1.50
CA LYS A 461 -9.07 -25.09 -0.96
C LYS A 461 -9.04 -24.98 0.57
N THR A 462 -10.18 -24.78 1.24
CA THR A 462 -10.22 -24.45 2.68
C THR A 462 -10.17 -25.64 3.64
N GLY A 463 -10.14 -26.89 3.15
CA GLY A 463 -9.89 -28.09 3.98
C GLY A 463 -10.92 -28.44 5.07
N GLY A 464 -11.94 -27.62 5.32
CA GLY A 464 -12.97 -27.85 6.36
C GLY A 464 -14.19 -28.65 5.89
N LYS A 465 -15.00 -29.16 6.83
CA LYS A 465 -16.36 -29.62 6.52
C LYS A 465 -17.20 -28.40 6.14
N HIS A 466 -17.71 -28.38 4.92
CA HIS A 466 -18.59 -27.33 4.41
C HIS A 466 -19.92 -27.98 4.03
N THR A 467 -21.00 -27.49 4.61
CA THR A 467 -22.37 -27.80 4.19
C THR A 467 -23.02 -26.50 3.77
N ASP A 468 -23.47 -26.43 2.53
CA ASP A 468 -24.22 -25.27 2.05
C ASP A 468 -25.42 -25.69 1.21
N LYS A 469 -26.42 -24.81 1.17
CA LYS A 469 -27.68 -25.02 0.47
C LYS A 469 -27.86 -23.92 -0.55
N PHE A 470 -27.74 -24.28 -1.82
CA PHE A 470 -28.02 -23.38 -2.94
C PHE A 470 -29.44 -23.65 -3.45
N ILE A 471 -30.11 -22.60 -3.91
CA ILE A 471 -31.46 -22.70 -4.46
C ILE A 471 -31.41 -21.98 -5.81
N PHE A 472 -31.64 -22.72 -6.89
CA PHE A 472 -31.64 -22.22 -8.26
C PHE A 472 -33.01 -22.42 -8.90
N ASN A 473 -33.34 -21.66 -9.94
CA ASN A 473 -34.45 -22.00 -10.82
C ASN A 473 -34.02 -23.16 -11.72
N HIS A 474 -34.86 -24.18 -11.89
CA HIS A 474 -34.60 -25.29 -12.79
C HIS A 474 -34.62 -24.79 -14.25
N SER A 475 -33.56 -25.06 -15.02
CA SER A 475 -33.40 -24.57 -16.40
C SER A 475 -34.54 -25.01 -17.33
N ASP A 476 -34.98 -26.27 -17.19
CA ASP A 476 -36.05 -26.86 -18.02
C ASP A 476 -37.48 -26.63 -17.50
N ASN A 477 -37.65 -26.15 -16.25
CA ASN A 477 -38.97 -25.98 -15.65
C ASN A 477 -39.01 -24.75 -14.73
N ALA A 478 -39.52 -23.64 -15.26
CA ALA A 478 -39.61 -22.37 -14.53
C ALA A 478 -40.46 -22.38 -13.25
N LYS A 479 -41.14 -23.49 -12.93
CA LYS A 479 -41.95 -23.69 -11.72
C LYS A 479 -41.31 -24.59 -10.67
N SER A 480 -40.15 -25.16 -10.95
CA SER A 480 -39.40 -25.99 -10.01
C SER A 480 -38.04 -25.37 -9.67
N LEU A 481 -37.62 -25.56 -8.43
CA LEU A 481 -36.40 -25.04 -7.87
C LEU A 481 -35.44 -26.19 -7.62
N LEU A 482 -34.23 -26.05 -8.14
CA LEU A 482 -33.15 -26.97 -7.87
C LEU A 482 -32.47 -26.56 -6.56
N VAL A 483 -32.70 -27.31 -5.50
CA VAL A 483 -31.98 -27.14 -4.23
C VAL A 483 -30.75 -28.03 -4.24
N LEU A 484 -29.56 -27.44 -4.29
CA LEU A 484 -28.31 -28.19 -4.14
C LEU A 484 -27.84 -28.13 -2.69
N HIS A 485 -27.90 -29.27 -2.00
CA HIS A 485 -27.20 -29.48 -0.75
C HIS A 485 -25.81 -30.00 -1.05
N ILE A 486 -24.78 -29.21 -0.75
CA ILE A 486 -23.40 -29.57 -1.03
C ILE A 486 -22.69 -29.82 0.30
N GLU A 487 -22.36 -31.08 0.58
CA GLU A 487 -21.54 -31.48 1.72
C GLU A 487 -20.14 -31.87 1.23
N LYS A 488 -19.11 -31.17 1.75
CA LYS A 488 -17.72 -31.57 1.52
C LYS A 488 -17.34 -32.76 2.41
N LEU A 489 -17.06 -33.87 1.74
CA LEU A 489 -16.42 -35.05 2.32
C LEU A 489 -14.89 -34.93 2.22
N LYS A 490 -14.15 -35.89 2.79
CA LYS A 490 -12.68 -35.82 2.89
C LYS A 490 -11.98 -35.59 1.53
N GLU A 491 -12.48 -36.22 0.46
CA GLU A 491 -11.88 -36.18 -0.88
C GLU A 491 -12.92 -35.95 -1.99
N SER A 492 -14.17 -35.63 -1.60
CA SER A 492 -15.29 -35.52 -2.54
C SER A 492 -16.32 -34.51 -2.04
N PHE A 493 -17.29 -34.19 -2.90
CA PHE A 493 -18.52 -33.52 -2.50
C PHE A 493 -19.68 -34.49 -2.64
N LEU A 494 -20.59 -34.48 -1.68
CA LEU A 494 -21.93 -35.02 -1.84
C LEU A 494 -22.82 -33.85 -2.24
N VAL A 495 -23.37 -33.90 -3.45
CA VAL A 495 -24.35 -32.92 -3.93
C VAL A 495 -25.71 -33.60 -4.00
N THR A 496 -26.60 -33.27 -3.07
CA THR A 496 -27.99 -33.73 -3.11
C THR A 496 -28.82 -32.68 -3.84
N VAL A 497 -29.52 -33.11 -4.88
CA VAL A 497 -30.39 -32.25 -5.69
C VAL A 497 -31.83 -32.54 -5.28
N GLU A 498 -32.52 -31.57 -4.68
CA GLU A 498 -33.97 -31.65 -4.46
C GLU A 498 -34.68 -30.72 -5.44
N ASP A 499 -35.64 -31.26 -6.19
CA ASP A 499 -36.50 -30.46 -7.05
C ASP A 499 -37.74 -30.04 -6.25
N LYS A 500 -37.82 -28.77 -5.87
CA LYS A 500 -38.90 -28.23 -5.02
C LYS A 500 -39.89 -27.40 -5.82
N THR A 501 -41.16 -27.46 -5.45
CA THR A 501 -42.23 -26.66 -6.06
C THR A 501 -42.24 -25.21 -5.53
N GLU A 502 -42.84 -24.28 -6.28
CA GLU A 502 -43.02 -22.88 -5.86
C GLU A 502 -43.76 -22.71 -4.52
N GLU A 503 -44.61 -23.66 -4.13
CA GLU A 503 -45.34 -23.64 -2.86
C GLU A 503 -44.42 -24.01 -1.67
N GLU A 504 -43.45 -24.88 -1.89
CA GLU A 504 -42.41 -25.25 -0.91
C GLU A 504 -41.36 -24.14 -0.73
N LYS A 505 -41.18 -23.28 -1.74
CA LYS A 505 -40.36 -22.06 -1.66
C LYS A 505 -40.88 -21.12 -0.56
N ASP A 506 -42.17 -20.85 -0.58
CA ASP A 506 -42.83 -19.97 0.39
C ASP A 506 -42.76 -20.55 1.82
N TYR A 507 -42.75 -21.89 1.92
CA TYR A 507 -42.53 -22.61 3.18
C TYR A 507 -41.09 -22.49 3.68
N ASP A 508 -40.06 -22.69 2.84
CA ASP A 508 -38.65 -22.55 3.24
C ASP A 508 -38.30 -21.08 3.57
N TYR A 509 -38.81 -20.08 2.83
CA TYR A 509 -38.59 -18.66 3.15
C TYR A 509 -39.28 -18.21 4.46
N LYS A 510 -40.50 -18.71 4.73
CA LYS A 510 -41.19 -18.46 6.01
C LYS A 510 -40.52 -19.17 7.18
N ASN A 511 -39.98 -20.38 6.97
CA ASN A 511 -39.27 -21.15 8.00
C ASN A 511 -37.84 -20.68 8.26
N LEU A 512 -37.21 -19.95 7.32
CA LEU A 512 -35.92 -19.29 7.53
C LEU A 512 -36.02 -18.06 8.45
N GLY A 513 -37.23 -17.68 8.89
CA GLY A 513 -37.44 -16.59 9.85
C GLY A 513 -37.06 -15.20 9.31
N VAL A 514 -36.94 -15.05 7.99
CA VAL A 514 -36.60 -13.78 7.35
C VAL A 514 -37.84 -12.90 7.33
N GLY A 515 -38.15 -12.28 8.47
CA GLY A 515 -39.13 -11.20 8.52
C GLY A 515 -38.72 -10.10 7.53
N LYS A 516 -39.71 -9.43 6.91
CA LYS A 516 -39.47 -8.27 6.04
C LYS A 516 -38.68 -7.24 6.86
N ILE A 517 -37.40 -7.07 6.58
CA ILE A 517 -36.57 -6.12 7.31
C ILE A 517 -36.96 -4.73 6.86
N ASN A 518 -37.18 -3.83 7.80
CA ASN A 518 -37.33 -2.43 7.47
C ASN A 518 -35.96 -1.84 7.16
N LEU A 519 -35.60 -1.88 5.89
CA LEU A 519 -34.27 -1.50 5.39
C LEU A 519 -34.08 -0.01 5.27
N THR A 520 -35.10 0.79 5.58
CA THR A 520 -34.98 2.25 5.57
C THR A 520 -33.96 2.76 6.59
N LYS A 521 -33.47 1.88 7.49
CA LYS A 521 -32.53 2.23 8.55
C LYS A 521 -31.53 1.09 8.79
N ILE A 522 -30.38 1.13 8.12
CA ILE A 522 -29.18 0.36 8.51
C ILE A 522 -28.15 1.39 8.97
N ASP A 523 -27.74 1.33 10.23
CA ASP A 523 -26.78 2.29 10.80
C ASP A 523 -25.34 1.77 10.69
N LEU A 524 -25.15 0.45 10.83
CA LEU A 524 -23.85 -0.23 10.73
C LEU A 524 -23.97 -1.53 9.95
N LEU A 525 -23.08 -1.72 8.97
CA LEU A 525 -22.88 -2.95 8.23
C LEU A 525 -21.48 -3.50 8.53
N ILE A 526 -21.42 -4.65 9.18
CA ILE A 526 -20.21 -5.44 9.40
C ILE A 526 -20.20 -6.56 8.36
N ILE A 527 -19.18 -6.63 7.50
CA ILE A 527 -19.16 -7.57 6.38
C ILE A 527 -17.80 -8.25 6.23
N ASP A 528 -17.79 -9.55 5.95
CA ASP A 528 -16.58 -10.31 5.64
C ASP A 528 -15.95 -9.85 4.31
N GLU A 529 -14.62 -9.70 4.29
CA GLU A 529 -13.86 -9.25 3.12
C GLU A 529 -14.06 -10.10 1.86
N ASN A 530 -14.39 -11.39 2.01
CA ASN A 530 -14.62 -12.31 0.90
C ASN A 530 -15.89 -11.95 0.11
N TYR A 531 -16.80 -11.18 0.71
CA TYR A 531 -17.98 -10.66 0.02
C TYR A 531 -17.75 -9.32 -0.69
N VAL A 532 -16.55 -8.75 -0.57
CA VAL A 532 -16.17 -7.45 -1.15
C VAL A 532 -14.92 -7.63 -2.04
N LEU A 533 -15.09 -8.33 -3.16
CA LEU A 533 -14.00 -8.64 -4.09
C LEU A 533 -13.43 -7.38 -4.77
N ASP A 534 -14.31 -6.59 -5.37
CA ASP A 534 -14.02 -5.24 -5.90
C ASP A 534 -14.77 -4.21 -5.04
N PRO A 535 -14.07 -3.51 -4.14
CA PRO A 535 -14.69 -2.51 -3.27
C PRO A 535 -15.32 -1.33 -4.03
N THR A 536 -14.87 -1.05 -5.26
CA THR A 536 -15.43 0.04 -6.07
C THR A 536 -16.80 -0.33 -6.61
N LEU A 537 -16.87 -1.43 -7.34
CA LEU A 537 -18.13 -1.92 -7.92
C LEU A 537 -19.13 -2.30 -6.82
N TRP A 538 -18.64 -2.88 -5.72
CA TRP A 538 -19.49 -3.25 -4.59
C TRP A 538 -20.10 -2.01 -3.90
N LEU A 539 -19.32 -0.95 -3.68
CA LEU A 539 -19.84 0.30 -3.10
C LEU A 539 -20.81 1.01 -4.03
N GLU A 540 -20.56 0.99 -5.35
CA GLU A 540 -21.49 1.54 -6.35
C GLU A 540 -22.82 0.78 -6.33
N GLY A 541 -22.77 -0.56 -6.39
CA GLY A 541 -23.96 -1.40 -6.30
C GLY A 541 -24.75 -1.15 -5.01
N LEU A 542 -24.06 -1.09 -3.87
CA LEU A 542 -24.68 -0.79 -2.58
C LEU A 542 -25.29 0.63 -2.57
N THR A 543 -24.60 1.63 -3.12
CA THR A 543 -25.09 3.02 -3.20
C THR A 543 -26.33 3.14 -4.08
N ASN A 544 -26.32 2.53 -5.27
CA ASN A 544 -27.47 2.53 -6.16
C ASN A 544 -28.69 1.90 -5.47
N LYS A 545 -28.46 0.81 -4.74
CA LYS A 545 -29.50 0.14 -3.98
C LYS A 545 -30.01 0.92 -2.78
N THR A 546 -29.15 1.59 -2.02
CA THR A 546 -29.60 2.44 -0.92
C THR A 546 -30.42 3.63 -1.42
N GLN A 547 -30.08 4.18 -2.59
CA GLN A 547 -30.85 5.22 -3.27
C GLN A 547 -32.22 4.71 -3.75
N GLU A 548 -32.28 3.54 -4.41
CA GLU A 548 -33.53 2.90 -4.83
C GLU A 548 -34.51 2.72 -3.66
N LEU A 549 -33.97 2.33 -2.49
CA LEU A 549 -34.73 2.13 -1.26
C LEU A 549 -35.01 3.40 -0.45
N LYS A 550 -34.53 4.57 -0.92
CA LYS A 550 -34.63 5.86 -0.21
C LYS A 550 -34.06 5.81 1.21
N ILE A 551 -33.00 5.01 1.42
CA ILE A 551 -32.25 5.01 2.67
C ILE A 551 -31.54 6.37 2.75
N LYS A 552 -31.86 7.15 3.78
CA LYS A 552 -31.40 8.55 3.88
C LYS A 552 -29.89 8.67 4.00
N ASN A 553 -29.25 7.73 4.68
CA ASN A 553 -27.83 7.75 5.00
C ASN A 553 -27.18 6.42 4.64
N MET A 554 -25.99 6.49 4.06
CA MET A 554 -25.18 5.31 3.82
C MET A 554 -24.75 4.71 5.17
N PRO A 555 -24.96 3.40 5.45
CA PRO A 555 -24.49 2.78 6.68
C PRO A 555 -22.98 2.95 6.85
N ARG A 556 -22.53 2.98 8.10
CA ARG A 556 -21.11 2.79 8.42
C ARG A 556 -20.72 1.37 8.02
N ILE A 557 -19.57 1.20 7.36
CA ILE A 557 -19.16 -0.12 6.85
C ILE A 557 -17.87 -0.56 7.55
N ILE A 558 -17.89 -1.68 8.25
CA ILE A 558 -16.72 -2.33 8.84
C ILE A 558 -16.44 -3.60 8.04
N ILE A 559 -15.22 -3.71 7.51
CA ILE A 559 -14.75 -4.93 6.85
C ILE A 559 -14.11 -5.84 7.90
N LEU A 560 -14.50 -7.11 7.94
CA LEU A 560 -13.82 -8.15 8.70
C LEU A 560 -12.91 -8.93 7.77
N GLY A 561 -11.62 -8.99 8.08
CA GLY A 561 -10.68 -9.74 7.24
C GLY A 561 -9.59 -10.44 8.03
N LYS A 562 -8.79 -11.26 7.34
CA LYS A 562 -7.72 -12.08 7.96
C LYS A 562 -6.34 -11.45 7.81
N ALA A 563 -6.17 -10.52 6.87
CA ALA A 563 -4.88 -9.88 6.62
C ALA A 563 -4.37 -9.08 7.83
N ASN A 564 -3.06 -9.15 8.06
CA ASN A 564 -2.36 -8.41 9.13
C ASN A 564 -2.28 -6.90 8.87
N GLU A 565 -2.39 -6.47 7.62
CA GLU A 565 -2.56 -5.07 7.23
C GLU A 565 -3.78 -4.97 6.31
N PRO A 566 -4.57 -3.89 6.40
CA PRO A 566 -5.72 -3.72 5.53
C PRO A 566 -5.25 -3.60 4.07
N PRO A 567 -5.81 -4.40 3.14
CA PRO A 567 -5.53 -4.24 1.72
C PRO A 567 -5.79 -2.82 1.23
N VAL A 568 -4.92 -2.29 0.36
CA VAL A 568 -5.03 -0.90 -0.16
C VAL A 568 -6.39 -0.62 -0.81
N ARG A 569 -7.02 -1.63 -1.42
CA ARG A 569 -8.36 -1.54 -2.01
C ARG A 569 -9.46 -1.11 -1.02
N PHE A 570 -9.26 -1.29 0.28
CA PHE A 570 -10.19 -0.89 1.34
C PHE A 570 -9.89 0.48 1.95
N LEU A 571 -8.83 1.18 1.51
CA LEU A 571 -8.55 2.56 1.93
C LEU A 571 -9.44 3.56 1.19
N ARG A 572 -10.76 3.38 1.30
CA ARG A 572 -11.80 4.23 0.68
C ARG A 572 -12.64 4.90 1.76
N ARG A 573 -13.07 6.13 1.49
CA ARG A 573 -13.71 7.03 2.48
C ARG A 573 -14.97 6.41 3.09
N GLU A 574 -15.69 5.64 2.29
CA GLU A 574 -16.94 4.96 2.59
C GLU A 574 -16.77 3.84 3.61
N PHE A 575 -15.58 3.23 3.69
CA PHE A 575 -15.26 2.25 4.72
C PHE A 575 -14.90 2.97 6.02
N SER A 576 -15.60 2.60 7.08
CA SER A 576 -15.40 3.11 8.43
C SER A 576 -14.22 2.44 9.12
N ASP A 577 -14.03 1.14 8.89
CA ASP A 577 -12.92 0.37 9.46
C ASP A 577 -12.62 -0.91 8.70
N TYR A 578 -11.45 -1.46 8.98
CA TYR A 578 -11.09 -2.84 8.69
C TYR A 578 -10.65 -3.48 10.01
N MET A 579 -11.27 -4.60 10.41
CA MET A 579 -10.96 -5.32 11.64
C MET A 579 -10.45 -6.72 11.32
N GLN A 580 -9.33 -7.09 11.95
CA GLN A 580 -8.77 -8.43 11.82
C GLN A 580 -9.62 -9.45 12.59
N LYS A 581 -9.86 -10.62 12.01
CA LYS A 581 -10.48 -11.77 12.68
C LYS A 581 -9.45 -12.59 13.48
N PRO A 582 -9.78 -13.06 14.70
CA PRO A 582 -10.99 -12.73 15.46
C PRO A 582 -11.00 -11.26 15.89
N SER A 583 -12.16 -10.61 15.81
CA SER A 583 -12.28 -9.17 16.08
C SER A 583 -12.05 -8.86 17.56
N ASP A 584 -11.37 -7.74 17.81
CA ASP A 584 -11.21 -7.23 19.16
C ASP A 584 -12.46 -6.46 19.59
N LYS A 585 -13.30 -7.14 20.36
CA LYS A 585 -14.59 -6.61 20.85
C LYS A 585 -14.43 -5.33 21.67
N ALA A 586 -13.37 -5.23 22.47
CA ALA A 586 -13.12 -4.02 23.26
C ALA A 586 -12.80 -2.82 22.35
N LEU A 587 -12.00 -3.04 21.30
CA LEU A 587 -11.73 -2.02 20.27
C LEU A 587 -13.03 -1.65 19.52
N LEU A 588 -13.82 -2.63 19.10
CA LEU A 588 -15.11 -2.41 18.44
C LEU A 588 -16.03 -1.56 19.32
N GLY A 589 -16.21 -1.93 20.59
CA GLY A 589 -17.02 -1.18 21.55
C GLY A 589 -16.59 0.28 21.69
N LYS A 590 -15.29 0.53 21.86
CA LYS A 590 -14.75 1.90 21.94
C LYS A 590 -15.04 2.72 20.69
N LYS A 591 -14.90 2.13 19.49
CA LYS A 591 -15.20 2.80 18.22
C LYS A 591 -16.69 3.04 18.00
N LEU A 592 -17.55 2.10 18.39
CA LEU A 592 -19.01 2.27 18.33
C LEU A 592 -19.47 3.47 19.18
N LEU A 593 -18.87 3.62 20.36
CA LEU A 593 -19.19 4.69 21.29
C LEU A 593 -18.67 6.06 20.83
N THR A 594 -17.43 6.12 20.33
CA THR A 594 -16.74 7.39 20.07
C THR A 594 -16.88 7.85 18.63
N SER A 595 -16.63 6.95 17.68
CA SER A 595 -16.41 7.30 16.27
C SER A 595 -17.64 7.12 15.41
N TYR A 596 -18.46 6.12 15.73
CA TYR A 596 -19.67 5.82 14.97
C TYR A 596 -20.91 6.45 15.59
N GLN A 597 -20.82 6.91 16.84
CA GLN A 597 -21.88 7.64 17.56
C GLN A 597 -23.23 6.92 17.42
N LEU A 598 -23.26 5.60 17.61
CA LEU A 598 -24.49 4.81 17.49
C LEU A 598 -25.44 5.00 18.68
N GLY A 599 -25.56 6.24 19.18
CA GLY A 599 -26.54 6.64 20.20
C GLY A 599 -26.35 5.94 21.54
N LEU A 600 -25.14 5.43 21.80
CA LEU A 600 -24.81 4.68 23.01
C LEU A 600 -24.59 5.67 24.15
N THR A 601 -25.66 6.14 24.76
CA THR A 601 -25.54 6.99 25.95
C THR A 601 -25.10 6.20 27.18
N GLU A 602 -25.39 4.90 27.23
CA GLU A 602 -25.04 4.02 28.37
C GLU A 602 -24.81 2.57 27.87
N MET A 603 -23.57 2.08 27.92
CA MET A 603 -23.32 0.63 27.77
C MET A 603 -23.64 -0.06 29.10
N LYS A 604 -24.51 -1.08 29.06
CA LYS A 604 -25.19 -1.63 30.25
C LYS A 604 -24.29 -2.44 31.18
N SER A 605 -23.20 -3.03 30.70
CA SER A 605 -22.48 -4.05 31.48
C SER A 605 -20.99 -4.21 31.18
N LEU A 606 -20.37 -3.29 30.44
CA LEU A 606 -18.95 -3.48 30.13
C LEU A 606 -18.09 -3.25 31.36
N ASP A 607 -17.38 -4.32 31.75
CA ASP A 607 -16.25 -4.31 32.65
C ASP A 607 -15.38 -3.06 32.44
N VAL A 608 -14.81 -2.57 33.55
CA VAL A 608 -13.95 -1.40 33.81
C VAL A 608 -13.02 -0.91 32.65
N GLN A 609 -12.77 -1.70 31.61
CA GLN A 609 -11.88 -1.40 30.50
C GLN A 609 -12.40 -0.38 29.47
N ILE A 610 -13.72 -0.21 29.26
CA ILE A 610 -14.25 0.80 28.32
C ILE A 610 -14.55 2.15 28.99
N GLN A 611 -14.58 2.22 30.32
CA GLN A 611 -14.69 3.49 31.05
C GLN A 611 -13.48 4.41 30.84
N ASN A 612 -12.31 3.85 30.47
CA ASN A 612 -11.11 4.61 30.15
C ASN A 612 -11.13 5.10 28.69
N LEU A 613 -12.12 5.93 28.35
CA LEU A 613 -12.11 6.67 27.08
C LEU A 613 -11.07 7.79 27.06
N ASP A 614 -10.35 8.01 28.15
CA ASP A 614 -9.32 9.02 28.23
C ASP A 614 -8.28 8.90 27.11
N HIS A 615 -7.67 10.03 26.80
CA HIS A 615 -6.49 10.09 25.95
C HIS A 615 -5.31 10.61 26.76
N THR A 616 -4.11 10.16 26.41
CA THR A 616 -2.87 10.73 26.94
C THR A 616 -2.56 11.99 26.13
N LYS A 617 -2.41 13.13 26.81
CA LYS A 617 -1.93 14.36 26.18
C LYS A 617 -0.42 14.24 25.93
N LEU A 618 0.00 14.50 24.71
CA LEU A 618 1.40 14.44 24.27
C LEU A 618 1.75 15.72 23.50
N ASP A 619 3.04 16.02 23.40
CA ASP A 619 3.56 17.07 22.51
C ASP A 619 4.79 16.53 21.76
N GLU A 620 4.63 15.35 21.18
CA GLU A 620 5.71 14.62 20.54
C GLU A 620 5.67 14.69 19.02
N SER A 621 6.84 14.53 18.40
CA SER A 621 6.95 14.45 16.95
C SER A 621 6.39 13.13 16.43
N ILE A 622 5.48 13.22 15.46
CA ILE A 622 5.00 12.08 14.67
C ILE A 622 5.17 12.36 13.19
N MET A 623 5.43 11.32 12.42
CA MET A 623 5.58 11.44 10.97
C MET A 623 4.29 10.99 10.29
N LEU A 624 3.73 11.86 9.45
CA LEU A 624 2.59 11.59 8.58
C LEU A 624 3.11 11.27 7.20
N ALA A 625 2.71 10.16 6.61
CA ALA A 625 3.08 9.82 5.25
C ALA A 625 1.90 9.85 4.28
N THR A 626 2.17 10.36 3.09
CA THR A 626 1.25 10.37 1.93
C THR A 626 1.88 9.59 0.79
N GLU A 627 1.08 8.80 0.08
CA GLU A 627 1.54 8.15 -1.15
C GLU A 627 1.63 9.14 -2.29
N ILE A 628 2.71 9.06 -3.05
CA ILE A 628 2.95 9.82 -4.27
C ILE A 628 3.52 8.90 -5.36
N ASP A 629 3.46 9.35 -6.61
CA ASP A 629 4.02 8.60 -7.73
C ASP A 629 5.53 8.83 -7.82
N MET A 630 6.31 7.75 -7.81
CA MET A 630 7.73 7.75 -8.12
C MET A 630 7.89 7.60 -9.62
N LEU A 631 8.56 8.56 -10.25
CA LEU A 631 8.75 8.64 -11.70
C LEU A 631 10.10 8.09 -12.12
N SER A 632 11.13 8.29 -11.30
CA SER A 632 12.43 7.66 -11.49
C SER A 632 13.19 7.50 -10.19
N LEU A 633 14.10 6.54 -10.17
CA LEU A 633 15.00 6.23 -9.06
C LEU A 633 16.40 6.04 -9.60
N SER A 634 17.37 6.45 -8.79
CA SER A 634 18.79 6.17 -8.98
C SER A 634 19.41 5.90 -7.62
N GLU A 635 20.70 5.62 -7.60
CA GLU A 635 21.44 5.47 -6.36
C GLU A 635 21.60 6.80 -5.63
N PHE A 636 21.71 7.92 -6.34
CA PHE A 636 21.96 9.22 -5.71
C PHE A 636 20.68 9.97 -5.33
N GLY A 637 19.52 9.59 -5.89
CA GLY A 637 18.31 10.39 -5.78
C GLY A 637 17.08 9.77 -6.43
N ILE A 638 15.98 10.52 -6.34
CA ILE A 638 14.64 10.12 -6.76
C ILE A 638 13.91 11.31 -7.40
N ALA A 639 13.11 11.06 -8.43
CA ALA A 639 12.15 12.02 -8.96
C ALA A 639 10.72 11.54 -8.70
N VAL A 640 9.89 12.43 -8.18
CA VAL A 640 8.52 12.11 -7.76
C VAL A 640 7.55 13.21 -8.18
N ARG A 641 6.27 12.84 -8.31
CA ARG A 641 5.19 13.76 -8.69
C ARG A 641 4.49 14.33 -7.45
N PHE A 642 4.43 15.66 -7.35
CA PHE A 642 3.70 16.39 -6.31
C PHE A 642 2.56 17.24 -6.88
N GLY A 643 1.61 17.62 -6.01
CA GLY A 643 0.54 18.56 -6.35
C GLY A 643 0.96 20.03 -6.35
N SER A 644 2.18 20.34 -5.89
CA SER A 644 2.74 21.68 -5.81
C SER A 644 4.26 21.59 -5.91
N PRO A 645 4.96 22.62 -6.40
CA PRO A 645 6.41 22.58 -6.48
C PRO A 645 6.99 22.53 -5.06
N ILE A 646 7.96 21.64 -4.84
CA ILE A 646 8.69 21.61 -3.59
C ILE A 646 9.82 22.64 -3.67
N ARG A 647 9.90 23.50 -2.64
CA ARG A 647 10.93 24.53 -2.58
C ARG A 647 12.31 23.87 -2.58
N GLN A 648 13.24 24.46 -3.31
CA GLN A 648 14.64 24.08 -3.25
C GLN A 648 15.16 24.07 -1.80
N ASP A 649 16.08 23.15 -1.53
CA ASP A 649 16.71 22.92 -0.23
C ASP A 649 15.74 22.47 0.86
N MET A 650 14.50 22.13 0.49
CA MET A 650 13.56 21.47 1.39
C MET A 650 13.93 19.99 1.52
N PHE A 651 13.97 19.52 2.77
CA PHE A 651 14.22 18.14 3.11
C PHE A 651 12.91 17.37 3.22
N ILE A 652 12.90 16.17 2.64
CA ILE A 652 11.78 15.25 2.67
C ILE A 652 12.25 13.88 3.17
N GLN A 653 11.38 13.20 3.91
CA GLN A 653 11.56 11.81 4.32
C GLN A 653 10.82 10.89 3.35
N PHE A 654 11.50 9.92 2.79
CA PHE A 654 10.94 8.89 1.92
C PHE A 654 10.91 7.55 2.65
N TYR A 655 9.77 6.89 2.67
CA TYR A 655 9.61 5.54 3.21
C TYR A 655 9.55 4.55 2.05
N LEU A 656 10.68 3.89 1.77
CA LEU A 656 10.83 2.98 0.62
C LEU A 656 10.35 1.55 0.90
N LYS A 657 9.80 1.29 2.09
CA LYS A 657 9.43 -0.06 2.54
C LYS A 657 8.51 -0.78 1.57
N SER A 658 7.58 -0.06 0.93
CA SER A 658 6.62 -0.65 0.00
C SER A 658 7.30 -1.44 -1.12
N PHE A 659 8.54 -1.11 -1.49
CA PHE A 659 9.22 -1.78 -2.59
C PHE A 659 10.62 -2.33 -2.24
N LEU A 660 11.36 -1.75 -1.28
CA LEU A 660 12.68 -2.27 -0.88
C LEU A 660 12.63 -3.42 0.12
N GLY A 661 11.45 -3.78 0.66
CA GLY A 661 11.33 -4.87 1.63
C GLY A 661 12.06 -4.62 2.96
N MET A 662 12.44 -3.37 3.25
CA MET A 662 13.12 -3.01 4.48
C MET A 662 12.18 -3.16 5.69
N ASP A 663 12.57 -4.00 6.64
CA ASP A 663 11.77 -4.25 7.83
C ASP A 663 11.78 -3.06 8.80
N ASN A 664 12.91 -2.37 8.90
CA ASN A 664 13.04 -1.11 9.64
C ASN A 664 12.33 0.01 8.84
N HIS A 665 11.22 0.53 9.37
CA HIS A 665 10.51 1.67 8.79
C HIS A 665 11.31 2.99 8.92
N GLU A 666 12.63 2.95 8.73
CA GLU A 666 13.50 4.09 8.77
C GLU A 666 13.38 4.86 7.45
N PRO A 667 13.11 6.18 7.52
CA PRO A 667 13.01 6.98 6.33
C PRO A 667 14.40 7.25 5.74
N ILE A 668 14.47 7.29 4.41
CA ILE A 668 15.61 7.87 3.70
C ILE A 668 15.33 9.35 3.52
N TYR A 669 16.29 10.16 3.92
CA TYR A 669 16.17 11.59 3.79
C TYR A 669 16.69 12.04 2.44
N ALA A 670 16.01 13.01 1.84
CA ALA A 670 16.45 13.59 0.59
C ALA A 670 16.20 15.10 0.55
N ARG A 671 17.03 15.82 -0.20
CA ARG A 671 16.90 17.27 -0.42
C ARG A 671 16.35 17.53 -1.81
N CYS A 672 15.30 18.35 -1.91
CA CYS A 672 14.81 18.84 -3.19
C CYS A 672 15.82 19.82 -3.79
N TYR A 673 16.36 19.53 -4.97
CA TYR A 673 17.28 20.45 -5.66
C TYR A 673 16.64 21.14 -6.86
N PHE A 674 15.59 20.56 -7.43
CA PHE A 674 14.89 21.11 -8.59
C PHE A 674 13.41 20.68 -8.60
N SER A 675 12.54 21.54 -9.13
CA SER A 675 11.13 21.25 -9.37
C SER A 675 10.71 21.87 -10.70
N GLU A 676 9.97 21.14 -11.52
CA GLU A 676 9.39 21.63 -12.78
C GLU A 676 7.92 21.22 -12.91
N GLU A 677 7.16 21.92 -13.75
CA GLU A 677 5.78 21.53 -14.04
C GLU A 677 5.76 20.23 -14.86
N ASP A 678 4.84 19.33 -14.53
CA ASP A 678 4.70 18.06 -15.22
C ASP A 678 3.98 18.25 -16.55
N THR A 679 4.70 18.03 -17.65
CA THR A 679 4.14 18.15 -19.01
C THR A 679 3.11 17.08 -19.34
N GLU A 680 3.10 15.94 -18.64
CA GLU A 680 2.14 14.85 -18.86
C GLU A 680 0.86 15.06 -18.03
N VAL A 681 0.96 15.66 -16.84
CA VAL A 681 -0.16 15.83 -15.91
C VAL A 681 -0.30 17.29 -15.49
N PRO A 682 -1.14 18.09 -16.18
CA PRO A 682 -1.30 19.51 -15.90
C PRO A 682 -1.63 19.81 -14.43
N GLY A 683 -0.98 20.84 -13.87
CA GLY A 683 -1.13 21.22 -12.46
C GLY A 683 -0.43 20.29 -11.46
N LYS A 684 0.40 19.36 -11.93
CA LYS A 684 1.35 18.60 -11.10
C LYS A 684 2.77 19.07 -11.38
N TYR A 685 3.67 18.69 -10.48
CA TYR A 685 5.08 19.06 -10.55
C TYR A 685 5.96 17.82 -10.38
N ILE A 686 7.03 17.73 -11.18
CA ILE A 686 8.09 16.76 -11.00
C ILE A 686 9.14 17.39 -10.10
N CYS A 687 9.37 16.78 -8.94
CA CYS A 687 10.32 17.25 -7.95
C CYS A 687 11.48 16.25 -7.86
N TYR A 688 12.71 16.77 -7.97
CA TYR A 688 13.94 15.98 -8.00
C TYR A 688 14.68 16.11 -6.68
N PHE A 689 15.06 14.98 -6.11
CA PHE A 689 15.67 14.89 -4.80
C PHE A 689 17.01 14.15 -4.85
N THR A 690 17.97 14.60 -4.05
CA THR A 690 19.19 13.83 -3.74
C THR A 690 19.10 13.21 -2.36
N PHE A 691 19.40 11.93 -2.24
CA PHE A 691 19.41 11.26 -0.94
C PHE A 691 20.56 11.75 -0.06
N LEU A 692 20.40 11.74 1.26
CA LEU A 692 21.37 12.26 2.22
C LEU A 692 21.85 11.17 3.15
N GLY A 693 23.16 10.97 3.25
CA GLY A 693 23.74 10.03 4.20
C GLY A 693 23.15 8.64 4.10
N VAL A 694 23.11 8.09 2.90
CA VAL A 694 22.60 6.74 2.66
C VAL A 694 23.75 5.75 2.88
N SER A 695 23.50 4.73 3.70
CA SER A 695 24.48 3.66 3.97
C SER A 695 24.74 2.81 2.73
N ASP A 696 25.89 2.11 2.73
CA ASP A 696 26.21 1.15 1.66
C ASP A 696 25.16 0.02 1.58
N GLU A 697 24.61 -0.40 2.72
CA GLU A 697 23.52 -1.38 2.78
C GLU A 697 22.26 -0.89 2.04
N ILE A 698 21.87 0.36 2.24
CA ILE A 698 20.71 0.94 1.55
C ILE A 698 21.01 1.10 0.05
N PHE A 699 22.22 1.54 -0.34
CA PHE A 699 22.59 1.60 -1.76
C PHE A 699 22.54 0.23 -2.44
N LYS A 700 23.06 -0.81 -1.78
CA LYS A 700 22.95 -2.20 -2.27
C LYS A 700 21.50 -2.62 -2.43
N THR A 701 20.65 -2.26 -1.49
CA THR A 701 19.21 -2.56 -1.55
C THR A 701 18.53 -1.85 -2.73
N ILE A 702 18.83 -0.55 -2.94
CA ILE A 702 18.33 0.22 -4.08
C ILE A 702 18.81 -0.40 -5.41
N ARG A 703 20.09 -0.78 -5.52
CA ARG A 703 20.68 -1.43 -6.71
C ARG A 703 20.01 -2.74 -7.05
N LEU A 704 19.88 -3.63 -6.07
CA LEU A 704 19.23 -4.94 -6.25
C LEU A 704 17.78 -4.75 -6.70
N TRP A 705 17.06 -3.83 -6.06
CA TRP A 705 15.69 -3.55 -6.43
C TRP A 705 15.55 -2.98 -7.84
N MET A 706 16.38 -2.00 -8.22
CA MET A 706 16.37 -1.40 -9.57
C MET A 706 16.64 -2.44 -10.65
N ARG A 707 17.61 -3.33 -10.42
CA ARG A 707 17.90 -4.48 -11.29
C ARG A 707 16.70 -5.40 -11.42
N ASP A 708 16.10 -5.80 -10.30
CA ASP A 708 14.97 -6.72 -10.30
C ASP A 708 13.72 -6.10 -10.95
N TYR A 709 13.50 -4.80 -10.75
CA TYR A 709 12.45 -4.04 -11.43
C TYR A 709 12.69 -3.99 -12.95
N TYR A 710 13.93 -3.75 -13.38
CA TYR A 710 14.30 -3.76 -14.80
C TYR A 710 14.01 -5.11 -15.48
N ILE A 711 14.33 -6.22 -14.79
CA ILE A 711 14.04 -7.56 -15.30
C ILE A 711 12.53 -7.75 -15.46
N LYS A 712 11.75 -7.45 -14.41
CA LYS A 712 10.28 -7.58 -14.45
C LYS A 712 9.61 -6.70 -15.48
N SER A 713 10.11 -5.47 -15.69
CA SER A 713 9.53 -4.55 -16.66
C SER A 713 9.82 -4.98 -18.10
N LYS A 714 10.97 -5.63 -18.32
CA LYS A 714 11.30 -6.24 -19.60
C LYS A 714 10.42 -7.46 -19.88
N ASP A 715 10.28 -8.35 -18.90
CA ASP A 715 9.44 -9.56 -19.02
C ASP A 715 7.96 -9.23 -19.23
N ALA A 716 7.47 -8.11 -18.71
CA ALA A 716 6.09 -7.66 -18.93
C ALA A 716 5.86 -6.94 -20.27
N ALA A 717 6.94 -6.57 -20.97
CA ALA A 717 6.88 -5.92 -22.28
C ALA A 717 7.00 -6.91 -23.45
N GLU A 718 7.55 -8.10 -23.19
CA GLU A 718 7.55 -9.27 -24.10
C GLU A 718 6.20 -9.99 -24.03
#